data_AF-B5DS99-F1
#
_entry.id   AF-B5DS99-F1
#
_cell.length_a   1.000
_cell.length_b   1.000
_cell.length_c   1.000
_cell.angle_alpha   90.00
_cell.angle_beta   90.00
_cell.angle_gamma   90.00
#
_symmetry.space_group_name_H-M   'P 1'
#
loop_
_entity.id
_entity.type
_entity.pdbx_description
1 polymer ?
#
loop_
_entity_poly.entity_id
_entity_poly.type
_entity_poly.pdbx_seq_one_letter_code
_entity_poly.pdbx_strand_id
1 'polypeptide(L)'
;MRPLLLKLGDHRNLSIPAIKRLSFFTQLFPQMFNEKLSEQILQHCTKIIEIFVGDYKCTNHNTNFFASSKGGEYEQKIVTLIEMFYHISASPKYIEKLCQLVLKTENNLMIEASSPYREALLKFLQRFPAETVDLFIMESIMMDAQWNRFFIFILKHEMGTSFRSVIKTSKYTILLAYLNWNTDIHQPHKYEAQHQAVLIIFTLMELDDQWIPTRQDIVDALKSMWHSNLYSTCLENVACDLWHLIGRILLLYFSNNTNDIDLLFQLLRALCYRFIPDVYFLRDFLQNTVAQSFTVNWKRNAFFRFVENFNNNSISEELKAKIITAVLIPCFTVSFDKGEGNKLIGAPPTPYQEDEKNIVSVFINKVFDPDKQYDDAVRIALLQLACLLVERASQHIHDGDANNKKQGNKLRRLMTFAWPCLLSKNSVDPTARYHGHLLLAHIIARLAIHKKIVLQVFHSLLKGHALEARSIVKQALDVLTPAMPLRMEDGNTMLTHWTKKIIVEEGHAMQQLFHILQLIIRHYKVYFPVRHQLVQHLINYMQRLGFPATASIEHKKLAVDLAEVIIKWELHRIKEDEREAKIDGSEDELIRETSSKRQGTDLIEHRKKSAENLRESAVQGVGSYTKTDDVLRSIDKSYCDTVLNFLVRLACQVNDPQAGIISPGESLSRR
;
A
#
# COMPACT_ATOMS: atom_id res chain seq x y z
N MET A 1 -25.10 49.79 -44.22
CA MET A 1 -23.83 50.02 -43.52
C MET A 1 -23.72 51.39 -42.85
N ARG A 2 -23.66 52.52 -43.57
CA ARG A 2 -23.51 53.87 -42.96
C ARG A 2 -24.44 54.18 -41.76
N PRO A 3 -25.76 53.89 -41.80
CA PRO A 3 -26.65 54.14 -40.66
C PRO A 3 -26.36 53.28 -39.43
N LEU A 4 -25.82 52.07 -39.65
CA LEU A 4 -25.45 51.11 -38.59
C LEU A 4 -24.09 51.48 -37.98
N LEU A 5 -23.16 51.99 -38.79
CA LEU A 5 -21.88 52.53 -38.34
C LEU A 5 -22.05 53.86 -37.58
N LEU A 6 -23.03 54.69 -37.95
CA LEU A 6 -23.39 55.89 -37.19
C LEU A 6 -23.94 55.55 -35.80
N LYS A 7 -24.64 54.41 -35.67
CA LYS A 7 -25.09 53.88 -34.36
C LYS A 7 -23.95 53.34 -33.49
N LEU A 8 -22.77 53.08 -34.06
CA LEU A 8 -21.54 52.81 -33.29
C LEU A 8 -20.92 54.08 -32.71
N GLY A 9 -21.46 55.27 -32.97
CA GLY A 9 -20.97 56.51 -32.35
C GLY A 9 -21.27 56.57 -30.84
N ASP A 10 -22.33 55.93 -30.37
CA ASP A 10 -22.77 55.99 -28.97
C ASP A 10 -23.19 54.61 -28.43
N HIS A 11 -22.50 54.18 -27.37
CA HIS A 11 -22.75 52.94 -26.63
C HIS A 11 -24.21 52.75 -26.17
N ARG A 12 -24.93 53.84 -25.89
CA ARG A 12 -26.33 53.81 -25.42
C ARG A 12 -27.31 53.35 -26.49
N ASN A 13 -26.94 53.46 -27.77
CA ASN A 13 -27.81 53.14 -28.91
C ASN A 13 -27.65 51.68 -29.40
N LEU A 14 -26.82 50.88 -28.73
CA LEU A 14 -26.52 49.49 -29.10
C LEU A 14 -27.57 48.53 -28.52
N SER A 15 -28.65 48.30 -29.27
CA SER A 15 -29.61 47.23 -29.00
C SER A 15 -29.09 45.87 -29.48
N ILE A 16 -29.58 44.77 -28.90
CA ILE A 16 -29.20 43.40 -29.31
C ILE A 16 -29.41 43.17 -30.81
N PRO A 17 -30.55 43.55 -31.42
CA PRO A 17 -30.74 43.39 -32.87
C PRO A 17 -29.73 44.20 -33.70
N ALA A 18 -29.31 45.37 -33.23
CA ALA A 18 -28.31 46.18 -33.91
C ALA A 18 -26.93 45.51 -33.87
N ILE A 19 -26.53 44.98 -32.72
CA ILE A 19 -25.27 44.24 -32.54
C ILE A 19 -25.28 42.94 -33.36
N LYS A 20 -26.37 42.16 -33.35
CA LYS A 20 -26.48 40.94 -34.18
C LYS A 20 -26.39 41.26 -35.67
N ARG A 21 -27.08 42.30 -36.14
CA ARG A 21 -26.94 42.76 -37.54
C ARG A 21 -25.51 43.18 -37.87
N LEU A 22 -24.83 43.86 -36.95
CA LEU A 22 -23.43 44.23 -37.13
C LEU A 22 -22.52 43.00 -37.23
N SER A 23 -22.77 41.96 -36.42
CA SER A 23 -22.03 40.69 -36.49
C SER A 23 -22.25 39.96 -37.82
N PHE A 24 -23.49 39.97 -38.35
CA PHE A 24 -23.72 39.46 -39.72
C PHE A 24 -22.95 40.27 -40.79
N PHE A 25 -22.83 41.59 -40.61
CA PHE A 25 -22.04 42.41 -41.53
C PHE A 25 -20.53 42.15 -41.42
N THR A 26 -19.99 41.86 -40.23
CA THR A 26 -18.57 41.47 -40.09
C THR A 26 -18.28 40.13 -40.77
N GLN A 27 -19.24 39.20 -40.76
CA GLN A 27 -19.13 37.92 -41.48
C GLN A 27 -19.13 38.09 -43.00
N LEU A 28 -20.02 38.94 -43.53
CA LEU A 28 -20.18 39.12 -44.98
C LEU A 28 -19.11 40.02 -45.60
N PHE A 29 -18.64 41.04 -44.88
CA PHE A 29 -17.68 42.02 -45.39
C PHE A 29 -16.51 42.31 -44.42
N PRO A 30 -15.65 41.33 -44.10
CA PRO A 30 -14.56 41.49 -43.12
C PRO A 30 -13.61 42.66 -43.40
N GLN A 31 -13.32 42.92 -44.68
CA GLN A 31 -12.36 43.93 -45.13
C GLN A 31 -12.87 45.37 -44.97
N MET A 32 -14.18 45.56 -44.80
CA MET A 32 -14.78 46.90 -44.62
C MET A 32 -14.57 47.46 -43.20
N PHE A 33 -14.09 46.62 -42.29
CA PHE A 33 -13.90 46.97 -40.89
C PHE A 33 -12.41 47.25 -40.64
N ASN A 34 -12.09 48.54 -40.52
CA ASN A 34 -10.73 49.01 -40.27
C ASN A 34 -10.37 49.00 -38.78
N GLU A 35 -9.09 49.24 -38.48
CA GLU A 35 -8.54 49.21 -37.13
C GLU A 35 -9.23 50.19 -36.15
N LYS A 36 -9.64 51.37 -36.64
CA LYS A 36 -10.40 52.36 -35.86
C LYS A 36 -11.74 51.81 -35.38
N LEU A 37 -12.41 51.02 -36.22
CA LEU A 37 -13.70 50.44 -35.85
C LEU A 37 -13.52 49.30 -34.83
N SER A 38 -12.45 48.51 -34.95
CA SER A 38 -12.09 47.51 -33.93
C SER A 38 -11.81 48.16 -32.57
N GLU A 39 -11.13 49.31 -32.55
CA GLU A 39 -10.94 50.13 -31.34
C GLU A 39 -12.27 50.63 -30.76
N GLN A 40 -13.20 51.10 -31.61
CA GLN A 40 -14.53 51.50 -31.16
C GLN A 40 -15.33 50.32 -30.58
N ILE A 41 -15.30 49.15 -31.21
CA ILE A 41 -15.97 47.94 -30.70
C ILE A 41 -15.40 47.55 -29.34
N LEU A 42 -14.07 47.61 -29.17
CA LEU A 42 -13.43 47.35 -27.87
C LEU A 42 -13.89 48.36 -26.81
N GLN A 43 -13.89 49.66 -27.12
CA GLN A 43 -14.35 50.70 -26.19
C GLN A 43 -15.81 50.52 -25.78
N HIS A 44 -16.68 50.13 -26.72
CA HIS A 44 -18.08 49.81 -26.41
C HIS A 44 -18.19 48.57 -25.53
N CYS A 45 -17.43 47.52 -25.83
CA CYS A 45 -17.37 46.32 -25.00
C CYS A 45 -16.95 46.67 -23.57
N THR A 46 -15.88 47.46 -23.39
CA THR A 46 -15.41 47.92 -22.08
C THR A 46 -16.47 48.72 -21.33
N LYS A 47 -17.12 49.71 -21.98
CA LYS A 47 -18.16 50.51 -21.34
C LYS A 47 -19.39 49.69 -20.94
N ILE A 48 -19.81 48.77 -21.79
CA ILE A 48 -20.96 47.88 -21.50
C ILE A 48 -20.64 46.98 -20.31
N ILE A 49 -19.42 46.44 -20.25
CA ILE A 49 -18.92 45.67 -19.11
C ILE A 49 -18.88 46.53 -17.84
N GLU A 50 -18.38 47.76 -17.90
CA GLU A 50 -18.33 48.67 -16.74
C GLU A 50 -19.72 48.98 -16.19
N ILE A 51 -20.68 49.26 -17.07
CA ILE A 51 -22.09 49.48 -16.69
C ILE A 51 -22.65 48.22 -16.04
N PHE A 52 -22.47 47.05 -16.68
CA PHE A 52 -22.98 45.78 -16.16
C PHE A 52 -22.38 45.43 -14.80
N VAL A 53 -21.07 45.57 -14.62
CA VAL A 53 -20.38 45.31 -13.35
C VAL A 53 -20.82 46.32 -12.28
N GLY A 54 -21.02 47.59 -12.64
CA GLY A 54 -21.55 48.62 -11.76
C GLY A 54 -22.96 48.28 -11.26
N ASP A 55 -23.87 47.97 -12.18
CA ASP A 55 -25.24 47.57 -11.88
C ASP A 55 -25.28 46.30 -11.00
N TYR A 56 -24.41 45.33 -11.28
CA TYR A 56 -24.28 44.11 -10.48
C TYR A 56 -23.80 44.39 -9.05
N LYS A 57 -22.78 45.24 -8.87
CA LYS A 57 -22.28 45.61 -7.53
C LYS A 57 -23.33 46.38 -6.70
N CYS A 58 -24.22 47.13 -7.35
CA CYS A 58 -25.28 47.88 -6.69
C CYS A 58 -26.52 47.05 -6.30
N THR A 59 -26.75 45.88 -6.91
CA THR A 59 -28.02 45.11 -6.80
C THR A 59 -28.01 43.92 -5.82
N ASN A 60 -27.15 43.95 -4.79
CA ASN A 60 -26.95 42.99 -3.68
C ASN A 60 -26.04 41.78 -3.92
N HIS A 61 -25.14 41.57 -2.95
CA HIS A 61 -24.25 40.41 -2.74
C HIS A 61 -24.94 39.04 -2.54
N ASN A 62 -26.28 38.96 -2.54
CA ASN A 62 -27.03 37.73 -2.25
C ASN A 62 -27.74 37.10 -3.46
N THR A 63 -27.59 37.66 -4.67
CA THR A 63 -28.11 37.03 -5.88
C THR A 63 -27.01 36.23 -6.57
N ASN A 64 -27.25 34.93 -6.78
CA ASN A 64 -26.37 34.09 -7.60
C ASN A 64 -26.27 34.70 -9.00
N PHE A 65 -25.06 35.05 -9.47
CA PHE A 65 -24.81 35.55 -10.83
C PHE A 65 -25.57 34.76 -11.90
N PHE A 66 -25.59 33.43 -11.82
CA PHE A 66 -26.28 32.57 -12.78
C PHE A 66 -27.80 32.72 -12.83
N ALA A 67 -28.43 33.24 -11.76
CA ALA A 67 -29.87 33.48 -11.73
C ALA A 67 -30.28 34.81 -12.39
N SER A 68 -29.36 35.78 -12.47
CA SER A 68 -29.61 37.12 -13.01
C SER A 68 -28.93 37.39 -14.36
N SER A 69 -27.85 36.67 -14.69
CA SER A 69 -27.02 36.98 -15.87
C SER A 69 -27.17 36.02 -17.04
N LYS A 70 -27.40 34.71 -16.81
CA LYS A 70 -27.32 33.68 -17.87
C LYS A 70 -28.37 33.91 -18.95
N GLY A 71 -27.93 34.39 -20.12
CA GLY A 71 -28.81 34.76 -21.25
C GLY A 71 -29.41 36.16 -21.17
N GLY A 72 -28.99 37.00 -20.23
CA GLY A 72 -29.40 38.39 -20.07
C GLY A 72 -28.94 39.29 -21.22
N GLU A 73 -29.55 40.47 -21.36
CA GLU A 73 -29.24 41.37 -22.48
C GLU A 73 -27.76 41.77 -22.53
N TYR A 74 -27.16 42.09 -21.38
CA TYR A 74 -25.76 42.51 -21.31
C TYR A 74 -24.80 41.40 -21.70
N GLU A 75 -25.02 40.17 -21.25
CA GLU A 75 -24.21 39.00 -21.63
C GLU A 75 -24.25 38.81 -23.15
N GLN A 76 -25.45 38.78 -23.76
CA GLN A 76 -25.58 38.60 -25.20
C GLN A 76 -24.89 39.71 -26.00
N LYS A 77 -24.97 40.96 -25.54
CA LYS A 77 -24.27 42.09 -26.17
C LYS A 77 -22.76 41.88 -26.11
N ILE A 78 -22.20 41.56 -24.93
CA ILE A 78 -20.75 41.37 -24.73
C ILE A 78 -20.24 40.19 -25.55
N VAL A 79 -20.90 39.02 -25.47
CA VAL A 79 -20.53 37.81 -26.24
C VAL A 79 -20.52 38.11 -27.73
N THR A 80 -21.57 38.74 -28.26
CA THR A 80 -21.63 39.05 -29.71
C THR A 80 -20.56 40.06 -30.11
N LEU A 81 -20.23 41.05 -29.26
CA LEU A 81 -19.15 42.02 -29.54
C LEU A 81 -17.77 41.37 -29.52
N ILE A 82 -17.52 40.42 -28.61
CA ILE A 82 -16.27 39.64 -28.59
C ILE A 82 -16.20 38.74 -29.83
N GLU A 83 -17.29 38.06 -30.19
CA GLU A 83 -17.36 37.21 -31.39
C GLU A 83 -17.12 38.01 -32.68
N MET A 84 -17.47 39.30 -32.73
CA MET A 84 -17.14 40.11 -33.89
C MET A 84 -15.64 40.08 -34.19
N PHE A 85 -14.76 40.14 -33.18
CA PHE A 85 -13.29 40.10 -33.34
C PHE A 85 -12.79 38.87 -34.10
N TYR A 86 -13.51 37.75 -34.02
CA TYR A 86 -13.21 36.57 -34.82
C TYR A 86 -13.38 36.83 -36.33
N HIS A 87 -14.42 37.59 -36.71
CA HIS A 87 -14.76 37.86 -38.11
C HIS A 87 -14.02 39.06 -38.70
N ILE A 88 -13.67 40.07 -37.90
CA ILE A 88 -12.96 41.27 -38.38
C ILE A 88 -11.49 40.96 -38.69
N SER A 89 -10.84 41.68 -39.60
CA SER A 89 -9.37 41.68 -39.75
C SER A 89 -8.65 42.38 -38.58
N ALA A 90 -8.85 41.86 -37.36
CA ALA A 90 -8.23 42.38 -36.15
C ALA A 90 -6.75 41.97 -36.07
N SER A 91 -5.92 42.87 -35.53
CA SER A 91 -4.49 42.67 -35.29
C SER A 91 -4.24 41.85 -34.00
N PRO A 92 -3.11 41.11 -33.90
CA PRO A 92 -2.70 40.42 -32.67
C PRO A 92 -2.66 41.31 -31.42
N LYS A 93 -2.50 42.64 -31.57
CA LYS A 93 -2.49 43.60 -30.44
C LYS A 93 -3.76 43.59 -29.57
N TYR A 94 -4.85 43.02 -30.08
CA TYR A 94 -6.12 42.90 -29.34
C TYR A 94 -6.20 41.65 -28.46
N ILE A 95 -5.30 40.69 -28.61
CA ILE A 95 -5.25 39.46 -27.80
C ILE A 95 -5.14 39.82 -26.32
N GLU A 96 -4.08 40.55 -25.95
CA GLU A 96 -3.83 40.95 -24.57
C GLU A 96 -4.98 41.81 -24.00
N LYS A 97 -5.46 42.79 -24.79
CA LYS A 97 -6.53 43.70 -24.36
C LYS A 97 -7.85 42.99 -24.09
N LEU A 98 -8.22 42.04 -24.95
CA LEU A 98 -9.46 41.28 -24.79
C LEU A 98 -9.36 40.27 -23.64
N CYS A 99 -8.22 39.59 -23.51
CA CYS A 99 -7.97 38.70 -22.36
C CYS A 99 -8.04 39.49 -21.03
N GLN A 100 -7.34 40.63 -20.93
CA GLN A 100 -7.41 41.50 -19.75
C GLN A 100 -8.84 41.94 -19.44
N LEU A 101 -9.60 42.33 -20.47
CA LEU A 101 -10.98 42.76 -20.31
C LEU A 101 -11.87 41.63 -19.76
N VAL A 102 -11.80 40.44 -20.37
CA VAL A 102 -12.60 39.29 -19.94
C VAL A 102 -12.22 38.81 -18.54
N LEU A 103 -10.91 38.65 -18.27
CA LEU A 103 -10.44 38.19 -16.96
C LEU A 103 -10.77 39.21 -15.85
N LYS A 104 -10.57 40.51 -16.09
CA LYS A 104 -10.96 41.54 -15.11
C LYS A 104 -12.47 41.55 -14.86
N THR A 105 -13.27 41.22 -15.87
CA THR A 105 -14.73 41.08 -15.75
C THR A 105 -15.08 39.85 -14.92
N GLU A 106 -14.48 38.70 -15.20
CA GLU A 106 -14.64 37.45 -14.43
C GLU A 106 -14.31 37.63 -12.95
N ASN A 107 -13.20 38.30 -12.64
CA ASN A 107 -12.78 38.57 -11.28
C ASN A 107 -13.77 39.52 -10.56
N ASN A 108 -14.19 40.59 -11.24
CA ASN A 108 -15.19 41.52 -10.69
C ASN A 108 -16.55 40.87 -10.40
N LEU A 109 -16.91 39.84 -11.17
CA LEU A 109 -18.17 39.12 -11.04
C LEU A 109 -18.06 37.85 -10.18
N MET A 110 -16.83 37.45 -9.81
CA MET A 110 -16.51 36.21 -9.09
C MET A 110 -16.96 34.93 -9.83
N ILE A 111 -16.81 34.89 -11.17
CA ILE A 111 -17.08 33.70 -12.00
C ILE A 111 -15.84 33.30 -12.77
N GLU A 112 -15.41 32.05 -12.60
CA GLU A 112 -14.30 31.48 -13.38
C GLU A 112 -14.79 30.36 -14.32
N ALA A 113 -15.12 29.17 -13.81
CA ALA A 113 -15.29 27.97 -14.63
C ALA A 113 -16.46 27.99 -15.64
N SER A 114 -17.49 28.82 -15.43
CA SER A 114 -18.69 28.87 -16.28
C SER A 114 -18.90 30.24 -16.93
N SER A 115 -17.81 30.98 -17.16
CA SER A 115 -17.86 32.29 -17.81
C SER A 115 -18.35 32.19 -19.27
N PRO A 116 -19.44 32.89 -19.65
CA PRO A 116 -20.00 32.84 -21.00
C PRO A 116 -19.11 33.54 -22.05
N TYR A 117 -18.14 34.34 -21.59
CA TYR A 117 -17.28 35.15 -22.47
C TYR A 117 -16.09 34.37 -23.02
N ARG A 118 -15.70 33.26 -22.36
CA ARG A 118 -14.50 32.49 -22.70
C ARG A 118 -14.57 31.84 -24.09
N GLU A 119 -15.73 31.30 -24.47
CA GLU A 119 -15.89 30.61 -25.76
C GLU A 119 -15.80 31.59 -26.95
N ALA A 120 -16.45 32.75 -26.83
CA ALA A 120 -16.36 33.81 -27.83
C ALA A 120 -14.92 34.31 -28.00
N LEU A 121 -14.21 34.52 -26.88
CA LEU A 121 -12.81 34.92 -26.89
C LEU A 121 -11.92 33.84 -27.53
N LEU A 122 -12.15 32.57 -27.20
CA LEU A 122 -11.38 31.44 -27.72
C LEU A 122 -11.42 31.35 -29.25
N LYS A 123 -12.59 31.62 -29.87
CA LYS A 123 -12.73 31.67 -31.34
C LYS A 123 -11.77 32.70 -31.94
N PHE A 124 -11.67 33.90 -31.35
CA PHE A 124 -10.73 34.92 -31.80
C PHE A 124 -9.28 34.49 -31.61
N LEU A 125 -8.92 33.94 -30.45
CA LEU A 125 -7.56 33.50 -30.13
C LEU A 125 -7.05 32.43 -31.12
N GLN A 126 -7.95 31.55 -31.59
CA GLN A 126 -7.59 30.46 -32.51
C GLN A 126 -6.99 30.97 -33.84
N ARG A 127 -7.29 32.21 -34.23
CA ARG A 127 -6.73 32.83 -35.44
C ARG A 127 -5.23 33.15 -35.31
N PHE A 128 -4.75 33.38 -34.09
CA PHE A 128 -3.38 33.78 -33.78
C PHE A 128 -2.77 32.84 -32.73
N PRO A 129 -2.62 31.54 -33.04
CA PRO A 129 -2.24 30.55 -32.04
C PRO A 129 -0.80 30.75 -31.54
N ALA A 130 0.11 31.22 -32.38
CA ALA A 130 1.50 31.48 -32.01
C ALA A 130 1.61 32.68 -31.05
N GLU A 131 1.00 33.80 -31.42
CA GLU A 131 1.01 35.04 -30.66
C GLU A 131 0.25 34.90 -29.34
N THR A 132 -0.84 34.12 -29.33
CA THR A 132 -1.56 33.79 -28.10
C THR A 132 -0.67 33.01 -27.14
N VAL A 133 -0.03 31.94 -27.60
CA VAL A 133 0.87 31.14 -26.75
C VAL A 133 2.05 31.98 -26.25
N ASP A 134 2.61 32.87 -27.07
CA ASP A 134 3.69 33.76 -26.66
C ASP A 134 3.30 34.71 -25.53
N LEU A 135 2.06 35.21 -25.53
CA LEU A 135 1.56 36.02 -24.43
C LEU A 135 1.44 35.21 -23.13
N PHE A 136 0.84 34.01 -23.20
CA PHE A 136 0.57 33.19 -22.01
C PHE A 136 1.82 32.54 -21.40
N ILE A 137 2.90 32.42 -22.18
CA ILE A 137 4.19 31.91 -21.70
C ILE A 137 5.10 33.03 -21.15
N MET A 138 4.70 34.30 -21.29
CA MET A 138 5.47 35.41 -20.74
C MET A 138 5.54 35.34 -19.21
N GLU A 139 6.70 35.70 -18.64
CA GLU A 139 6.97 35.57 -17.20
C GLU A 139 5.90 36.27 -16.33
N SER A 140 5.51 37.50 -16.67
CA SER A 140 4.52 38.25 -15.89
C SER A 140 3.14 37.59 -15.87
N ILE A 141 2.78 36.85 -16.91
CA ILE A 141 1.49 36.15 -17.03
C ILE A 141 1.54 34.80 -16.32
N MET A 142 2.68 34.10 -16.38
CA MET A 142 2.92 32.84 -15.68
C MET A 142 2.84 32.97 -14.15
N MET A 143 3.02 34.18 -13.60
CA MET A 143 2.82 34.46 -12.16
C MET A 143 1.35 34.72 -11.79
N ASP A 144 0.50 35.05 -12.77
CA ASP A 144 -0.89 35.41 -12.48
C ASP A 144 -1.79 34.17 -12.48
N ALA A 145 -2.26 33.80 -11.29
CA ALA A 145 -3.13 32.64 -11.08
C ALA A 145 -4.40 32.65 -11.95
N GLN A 146 -4.97 33.81 -12.25
CA GLN A 146 -6.20 33.90 -13.04
C GLN A 146 -5.92 33.60 -14.52
N TRP A 147 -4.83 34.16 -15.05
CA TRP A 147 -4.39 33.87 -16.41
C TRP A 147 -4.00 32.40 -16.58
N ASN A 148 -3.33 31.85 -15.58
CA ASN A 148 -2.91 30.45 -15.55
C ASN A 148 -4.11 29.49 -15.67
N ARG A 149 -5.16 29.71 -14.87
CA ARG A 149 -6.41 28.91 -14.95
C ARG A 149 -7.08 29.05 -16.30
N PHE A 150 -7.12 30.25 -16.87
CA PHE A 150 -7.70 30.47 -18.19
C PHE A 150 -6.90 29.78 -19.29
N PHE A 151 -5.56 29.80 -19.21
CA PHE A 151 -4.72 29.09 -20.18
C PHE A 151 -4.92 27.58 -20.13
N ILE A 152 -5.00 26.98 -18.94
CA ILE A 152 -5.32 25.55 -18.80
C ILE A 152 -6.71 25.24 -19.38
N PHE A 153 -7.70 26.12 -19.18
CA PHE A 153 -9.01 25.99 -19.83
C PHE A 153 -8.90 25.98 -21.37
N ILE A 154 -8.13 26.90 -21.96
CA ILE A 154 -7.88 26.95 -23.41
C ILE A 154 -7.26 25.63 -23.89
N LEU A 155 -6.26 25.11 -23.15
CA LEU A 155 -5.55 23.89 -23.52
C LEU A 155 -6.42 22.63 -23.38
N LYS A 156 -7.38 22.58 -22.44
CA LYS A 156 -8.31 21.45 -22.28
C LYS A 156 -9.49 21.49 -23.25
N HIS A 157 -9.80 22.65 -23.83
CA HIS A 157 -10.91 22.80 -24.77
C HIS A 157 -10.67 22.05 -26.10
N GLU A 158 -11.76 21.69 -26.79
CA GLU A 158 -11.74 21.00 -28.09
C GLU A 158 -10.98 21.82 -29.15
N MET A 159 -11.31 23.10 -29.25
CA MET A 159 -10.64 24.11 -30.10
C MET A 159 -9.18 24.40 -29.70
N GLY A 160 -8.68 23.79 -28.62
CA GLY A 160 -7.34 23.99 -28.09
C GLY A 160 -6.21 23.36 -28.92
N THR A 161 -6.53 22.51 -29.90
CA THR A 161 -5.56 21.73 -30.70
C THR A 161 -4.46 22.60 -31.31
N SER A 162 -4.81 23.74 -31.91
CA SER A 162 -3.86 24.65 -32.55
C SER A 162 -2.84 25.25 -31.57
N PHE A 163 -3.26 25.56 -30.34
CA PHE A 163 -2.32 26.06 -29.32
C PHE A 163 -1.41 24.95 -28.81
N ARG A 164 -1.97 23.74 -28.62
CA ARG A 164 -1.20 22.55 -28.22
C ARG A 164 -0.11 22.23 -29.24
N SER A 165 -0.40 22.28 -30.53
CA SER A 165 0.61 22.03 -31.57
C SER A 165 1.74 23.07 -31.54
N VAL A 166 1.42 24.37 -31.37
CA VAL A 166 2.43 25.43 -31.25
C VAL A 166 3.37 25.16 -30.07
N ILE A 167 2.83 24.80 -28.91
CA ILE A 167 3.65 24.49 -27.73
C ILE A 167 4.57 23.30 -28.01
N LYS A 168 4.02 22.19 -28.53
CA LYS A 168 4.77 20.97 -28.83
C LYS A 168 5.87 21.17 -29.88
N THR A 169 5.65 22.04 -30.87
CA THR A 169 6.61 22.25 -31.96
C THR A 169 7.72 23.22 -31.57
N SER A 170 7.41 24.41 -31.04
CA SER A 170 8.39 25.50 -30.95
C SER A 170 8.51 26.16 -29.57
N LYS A 171 7.48 26.11 -28.71
CA LYS A 171 7.47 26.88 -27.44
C LYS A 171 7.77 26.06 -26.18
N TYR A 172 7.85 24.74 -26.28
CA TYR A 172 8.24 23.88 -25.15
C TYR A 172 9.63 24.20 -24.58
N THR A 173 10.54 24.76 -25.38
CA THR A 173 11.88 25.20 -24.94
C THR A 173 11.83 26.30 -23.89
N ILE A 174 10.80 27.15 -23.93
CA ILE A 174 10.59 28.19 -22.92
C ILE A 174 10.08 27.56 -21.62
N LEU A 175 9.18 26.57 -21.71
CA LEU A 175 8.75 25.78 -20.54
C LEU A 175 9.94 25.06 -19.89
N LEU A 176 10.84 24.49 -20.69
CA LEU A 176 12.11 23.91 -20.22
C LEU A 176 12.97 24.94 -19.47
N ALA A 177 13.04 26.18 -19.95
CA ALA A 177 13.78 27.23 -19.28
C ALA A 177 13.21 27.53 -17.88
N TYR A 178 11.88 27.58 -17.75
CA TYR A 178 11.22 27.75 -16.44
C TYR A 178 11.46 26.58 -15.49
N LEU A 179 11.45 25.34 -16.00
CA LEU A 179 11.76 24.16 -15.18
C LEU A 179 13.18 24.18 -14.62
N ASN A 180 14.15 24.68 -15.40
CA ASN A 180 15.56 24.75 -15.02
C ASN A 180 15.91 25.94 -14.12
N TRP A 181 14.93 26.76 -13.72
CA TRP A 181 15.19 27.84 -12.77
C TRP A 181 15.62 27.28 -11.42
N ASN A 182 16.78 27.74 -10.95
CA ASN A 182 17.26 27.41 -9.62
C ASN A 182 16.39 28.17 -8.60
N THR A 183 15.50 27.46 -7.91
CA THR A 183 14.65 28.05 -6.87
C THR A 183 15.29 27.91 -5.52
N ASP A 184 15.77 29.03 -4.99
CA ASP A 184 15.72 29.21 -3.54
C ASP A 184 14.25 29.38 -3.13
N ILE A 185 13.86 28.72 -2.04
CA ILE A 185 12.51 28.73 -1.44
C ILE A 185 12.00 30.17 -1.16
N HIS A 186 12.90 31.15 -1.13
CA HIS A 186 12.61 32.56 -0.83
C HIS A 186 12.06 33.39 -1.99
N GLN A 187 11.77 32.80 -3.17
CA GLN A 187 11.21 33.53 -4.32
C GLN A 187 9.85 32.94 -4.76
N PRO A 188 8.72 33.36 -4.14
CA PRO A 188 7.40 32.78 -4.40
C PRO A 188 6.96 32.88 -5.87
N HIS A 189 7.36 33.95 -6.56
CA HIS A 189 7.11 34.12 -7.99
C HIS A 189 7.73 32.99 -8.81
N LYS A 190 8.98 32.61 -8.56
CA LYS A 190 9.60 31.52 -9.35
C LYS A 190 8.89 30.18 -9.18
N TYR A 191 8.32 29.92 -8.00
CA TYR A 191 7.52 28.72 -7.76
C TYR A 191 6.22 28.74 -8.59
N GLU A 192 5.52 29.87 -8.68
CA GLU A 192 4.28 29.99 -9.48
C GLU A 192 4.52 29.71 -10.97
N ALA A 193 5.58 30.28 -11.55
CA ALA A 193 5.94 30.01 -12.94
C ALA A 193 6.34 28.55 -13.17
N GLN A 194 7.08 27.93 -12.24
CA GLN A 194 7.43 26.51 -12.33
C GLN A 194 6.21 25.62 -12.24
N HIS A 195 5.31 25.91 -11.29
CA HIS A 195 4.06 25.20 -11.12
C HIS A 195 3.22 25.26 -12.39
N GLN A 196 3.05 26.44 -12.96
CA GLN A 196 2.30 26.61 -14.19
C GLN A 196 2.97 25.88 -15.38
N ALA A 197 4.30 25.94 -15.51
CA ALA A 197 5.02 25.21 -16.54
C ALA A 197 4.77 23.70 -16.45
N VAL A 198 4.84 23.12 -15.24
CA VAL A 198 4.53 21.71 -14.99
C VAL A 198 3.06 21.41 -15.29
N LEU A 199 2.13 22.28 -14.91
CA LEU A 199 0.70 22.09 -15.13
C LEU A 199 0.34 22.12 -16.63
N ILE A 200 1.00 22.97 -17.41
CA ILE A 200 0.89 23.00 -18.88
C ILE A 200 1.40 21.66 -19.45
N ILE A 201 2.58 21.20 -19.04
CA ILE A 201 3.15 19.93 -19.49
C ILE A 201 2.24 18.75 -19.13
N PHE A 202 1.72 18.72 -17.90
CA PHE A 202 0.77 17.72 -17.43
C PHE A 202 -0.52 17.73 -18.26
N THR A 203 -1.07 18.91 -18.56
CA THR A 203 -2.28 19.04 -19.38
C THR A 203 -2.06 18.54 -20.81
N LEU A 204 -0.88 18.80 -21.39
CA LEU A 204 -0.52 18.30 -22.71
C LEU A 204 -0.31 16.79 -22.73
N MET A 205 0.18 16.24 -21.62
CA MET A 205 0.34 14.80 -21.41
C MET A 205 -1.02 14.10 -21.30
N GLU A 206 -1.98 14.62 -20.50
CA GLU A 206 -3.33 14.03 -20.36
C GLU A 206 -4.07 13.88 -21.71
N LEU A 207 -3.68 14.67 -22.71
CA LEU A 207 -4.30 14.68 -24.03
C LEU A 207 -3.50 13.90 -25.09
N ASP A 208 -2.25 13.54 -24.82
CA ASP A 208 -1.36 12.81 -25.73
C ASP A 208 -0.28 12.03 -24.96
N ASP A 209 -0.57 10.76 -24.72
CA ASP A 209 0.28 9.85 -23.95
C ASP A 209 1.64 9.57 -24.63
N GLN A 210 1.79 9.84 -25.93
CA GLN A 210 3.02 9.54 -26.69
C GLN A 210 3.99 10.73 -26.71
N TRP A 211 3.55 11.93 -26.34
CA TRP A 211 4.41 13.11 -26.42
C TRP A 211 5.58 13.07 -25.43
N ILE A 212 5.32 12.83 -24.14
CA ILE A 212 6.36 12.82 -23.09
C ILE A 212 7.41 11.72 -23.30
N PRO A 213 7.05 10.46 -23.64
CA PRO A 213 8.04 9.41 -23.92
C PRO A 213 9.06 9.75 -25.01
N THR A 214 8.72 10.64 -25.96
CA THR A 214 9.60 11.07 -27.05
C THR A 214 10.51 12.25 -26.69
N ARG A 215 10.34 12.86 -25.51
CA ARG A 215 11.00 14.11 -25.11
C ARG A 215 11.84 13.92 -23.85
N GLN A 216 13.03 13.36 -24.03
CA GLN A 216 14.00 13.15 -22.94
C GLN A 216 14.45 14.46 -22.27
N ASP A 217 14.55 15.55 -23.01
CA ASP A 217 14.92 16.87 -22.50
C ASP A 217 14.00 17.37 -21.37
N ILE A 218 12.68 17.25 -21.56
CA ILE A 218 11.68 17.59 -20.53
C ILE A 218 11.81 16.64 -19.34
N VAL A 219 11.97 15.35 -19.61
CA VAL A 219 12.10 14.32 -18.58
C VAL A 219 13.35 14.54 -17.74
N ASP A 220 14.48 14.90 -18.34
CA ASP A 220 15.74 15.14 -17.65
C ASP A 220 15.69 16.42 -16.79
N ALA A 221 15.04 17.48 -17.27
CA ALA A 221 14.77 18.67 -16.46
C ALA A 221 13.88 18.34 -15.24
N LEU A 222 12.80 17.57 -15.45
CA LEU A 222 11.91 17.11 -14.38
C LEU A 222 12.63 16.17 -13.39
N LYS A 223 13.50 15.28 -13.87
CA LYS A 223 14.35 14.41 -13.04
C LYS A 223 15.28 15.24 -12.16
N SER A 224 15.92 16.27 -12.72
CA SER A 224 16.79 17.16 -11.98
C SER A 224 16.03 17.91 -10.88
N MET A 225 14.86 18.48 -11.22
CA MET A 225 13.99 19.17 -10.26
C MET A 225 13.50 18.23 -9.15
N TRP A 226 13.12 17.00 -9.49
CA TRP A 226 12.74 15.96 -8.53
C TRP A 226 13.88 15.58 -7.58
N HIS A 227 15.12 15.54 -8.07
CA HIS A 227 16.27 15.19 -7.25
C HIS A 227 16.67 16.30 -6.29
N SER A 228 16.72 17.54 -6.79
CA SER A 228 17.30 18.70 -6.10
C SER A 228 16.33 19.38 -5.13
N ASN A 229 15.04 19.49 -5.49
CA ASN A 229 14.12 20.41 -4.83
C ASN A 229 13.06 19.70 -3.99
N LEU A 230 12.83 18.40 -4.22
CA LEU A 230 11.82 17.62 -3.51
C LEU A 230 12.00 17.67 -1.98
N TYR A 231 13.24 17.61 -1.50
CA TYR A 231 13.52 17.65 -0.06
C TYR A 231 13.23 19.02 0.55
N SER A 232 13.60 20.11 -0.13
CA SER A 232 13.58 21.46 0.42
C SER A 232 12.13 21.98 0.54
N THR A 233 11.26 21.68 -0.43
CA THR A 233 9.86 22.10 -0.42
C THR A 233 8.97 21.28 0.53
N CYS A 234 9.45 20.12 1.03
CA CYS A 234 8.71 19.28 1.98
C CYS A 234 8.91 19.67 3.46
N LEU A 235 9.78 20.65 3.74
CA LEU A 235 10.05 21.12 5.10
C LEU A 235 9.00 22.13 5.60
N GLU A 236 8.30 22.81 4.69
CA GLU A 236 7.20 23.72 5.00
C GLU A 236 5.87 23.04 4.64
N ASN A 237 4.85 23.16 5.51
CA ASN A 237 3.52 22.54 5.38
C ASN A 237 2.69 23.16 4.23
N VAL A 238 3.24 23.25 3.03
CA VAL A 238 2.56 23.74 1.84
C VAL A 238 1.98 22.53 1.13
N ALA A 239 0.67 22.50 0.95
CA ALA A 239 0.02 21.54 0.06
C ALA A 239 0.53 21.81 -1.37
N CYS A 240 1.57 21.09 -1.75
CA CYS A 240 2.28 21.27 -3.02
C CYS A 240 1.85 20.15 -3.98
N ASP A 241 0.86 20.44 -4.82
CA ASP A 241 0.39 19.57 -5.90
C ASP A 241 1.44 19.39 -7.02
N LEU A 242 2.43 20.29 -7.11
CA LEU A 242 3.56 20.22 -8.03
C LEU A 242 4.19 18.82 -8.10
N TRP A 243 4.56 18.26 -6.95
CA TRP A 243 5.23 16.95 -6.89
C TRP A 243 4.29 15.81 -7.27
N HIS A 244 2.99 15.95 -7.02
CA HIS A 244 1.98 15.00 -7.51
C HIS A 244 1.92 15.00 -9.04
N LEU A 245 1.94 16.19 -9.67
CA LEU A 245 1.96 16.34 -11.13
C LEU A 245 3.24 15.77 -11.74
N ILE A 246 4.41 16.14 -11.20
CA ILE A 246 5.72 15.65 -11.69
C ILE A 246 5.79 14.12 -11.56
N GLY A 247 5.36 13.58 -10.41
CA GLY A 247 5.34 12.14 -10.17
C GLY A 247 4.47 11.39 -11.20
N ARG A 248 3.31 11.94 -11.57
CA ARG A 248 2.47 11.37 -12.63
C ARG A 248 3.12 11.44 -14.02
N ILE A 249 3.76 12.56 -14.35
CA ILE A 249 4.44 12.74 -15.65
C ILE A 249 5.58 11.72 -15.79
N LEU A 250 6.44 11.62 -14.78
CA LEU A 250 7.56 10.70 -14.78
C LEU A 250 7.11 9.24 -14.74
N LEU A 251 5.98 8.93 -14.09
CA LEU A 251 5.41 7.59 -14.09
C LEU A 251 4.86 7.19 -15.47
N LEU A 252 4.22 8.11 -16.19
CA LEU A 252 3.79 7.83 -17.57
C LEU A 252 5.00 7.56 -18.47
N TYR A 253 6.05 8.40 -18.38
CA TYR A 253 7.29 8.16 -19.10
C TYR A 253 7.87 6.76 -18.79
N PHE A 254 7.93 6.38 -17.52
CA PHE A 254 8.44 5.07 -17.11
C PHE A 254 7.56 3.91 -17.63
N SER A 255 6.24 4.11 -17.70
CA SER A 255 5.30 3.11 -18.21
C SER A 255 5.57 2.75 -19.68
N ASN A 256 6.04 3.72 -20.48
CA ASN A 256 6.43 3.49 -21.87
C ASN A 256 7.92 3.08 -21.99
N ASN A 257 8.78 3.54 -21.08
CA ASN A 257 10.23 3.28 -21.05
C ASN A 257 10.62 2.44 -19.82
N THR A 258 10.09 1.23 -19.72
CA THR A 258 10.23 0.35 -18.54
C THR A 258 11.67 -0.05 -18.19
N ASN A 259 12.64 0.16 -19.10
CA ASN A 259 14.05 -0.16 -18.86
C ASN A 259 14.77 0.88 -17.97
N ASP A 260 14.22 2.07 -17.77
CA ASP A 260 14.79 3.12 -16.91
C ASP A 260 14.51 2.84 -15.41
N ILE A 261 15.11 1.78 -14.89
CA ILE A 261 14.93 1.32 -13.51
C ILE A 261 15.40 2.38 -12.50
N ASP A 262 16.45 3.13 -12.85
CA ASP A 262 17.00 4.19 -11.99
C ASP A 262 15.96 5.30 -11.76
N LEU A 263 15.19 5.68 -12.78
CA LEU A 263 14.06 6.60 -12.62
C LEU A 263 13.00 6.06 -11.64
N LEU A 264 12.61 4.79 -11.77
CA LEU A 264 11.64 4.19 -10.85
C LEU A 264 12.15 4.23 -9.40
N PHE A 265 13.44 3.96 -9.19
CA PHE A 265 14.06 4.09 -7.87
C PHE A 265 14.02 5.53 -7.36
N GLN A 266 14.29 6.53 -8.20
CA GLN A 266 14.18 7.93 -7.77
C GLN A 266 12.75 8.36 -7.44
N LEU A 267 11.73 7.83 -8.13
CA LEU A 267 10.32 8.11 -7.82
C LEU A 267 9.91 7.63 -6.42
N LEU A 268 10.56 6.60 -5.88
CA LEU A 268 10.31 6.11 -4.52
C LEU A 268 10.72 7.11 -3.43
N ARG A 269 11.46 8.19 -3.76
CA ARG A 269 11.68 9.31 -2.83
C ARG A 269 10.36 9.92 -2.34
N ALA A 270 9.31 9.86 -3.17
CA ALA A 270 7.96 10.25 -2.78
C ALA A 270 7.41 9.44 -1.58
N LEU A 271 7.94 8.25 -1.30
CA LEU A 271 7.54 7.39 -0.18
C LEU A 271 8.42 7.56 1.05
N CYS A 272 9.54 8.29 0.94
CA CYS A 272 10.43 8.62 2.04
C CYS A 272 9.92 9.85 2.80
N TYR A 273 9.48 10.88 2.10
CA TYR A 273 9.04 12.13 2.73
C TYR A 273 7.56 12.11 3.11
N ARG A 274 7.18 12.96 4.08
CA ARG A 274 5.79 13.12 4.52
C ARG A 274 5.09 14.10 3.59
N PHE A 275 4.35 13.58 2.61
CA PHE A 275 3.52 14.36 1.70
C PHE A 275 2.08 14.50 2.23
N ILE A 276 1.47 15.67 2.00
CA ILE A 276 0.01 15.86 2.15
C ILE A 276 -0.74 15.24 0.96
N PRO A 277 -0.30 15.40 -0.31
CA PRO A 277 -0.93 14.71 -1.44
C PRO A 277 -0.71 13.20 -1.39
N ASP A 278 -1.77 12.43 -1.65
CA ASP A 278 -1.68 10.97 -1.68
C ASP A 278 -0.91 10.50 -2.92
N VAL A 279 0.15 9.74 -2.68
CA VAL A 279 0.99 9.07 -3.68
C VAL A 279 0.45 7.67 -4.00
N TYR A 280 -0.85 7.45 -3.78
CA TYR A 280 -1.56 6.21 -4.09
C TYR A 280 -1.31 5.74 -5.52
N PHE A 281 -1.30 6.63 -6.51
CA PHE A 281 -1.03 6.29 -7.92
C PHE A 281 0.30 5.54 -8.09
N LEU A 282 1.33 5.90 -7.33
CA LEU A 282 2.63 5.23 -7.35
C LEU A 282 2.56 3.87 -6.64
N ARG A 283 1.90 3.81 -5.47
CA ARG A 283 1.73 2.54 -4.72
C ARG A 283 0.93 1.51 -5.52
N ASP A 284 -0.16 1.95 -6.14
CA ASP A 284 -1.01 1.15 -7.02
C ASP A 284 -0.21 0.65 -8.22
N PHE A 285 0.54 1.52 -8.90
CA PHE A 285 1.40 1.12 -10.00
C PHE A 285 2.46 0.09 -9.58
N LEU A 286 3.12 0.27 -8.43
CA LEU A 286 4.12 -0.68 -7.94
C LEU A 286 3.51 -2.05 -7.62
N GLN A 287 2.34 -2.08 -6.98
CA GLN A 287 1.70 -3.31 -6.55
C GLN A 287 0.97 -4.04 -7.69
N ASN A 288 0.19 -3.31 -8.49
CA ASN A 288 -0.70 -3.89 -9.50
C ASN A 288 -0.08 -3.94 -10.90
N THR A 289 0.87 -3.06 -11.22
CA THR A 289 1.59 -3.09 -12.50
C THR A 289 2.95 -3.77 -12.32
N VAL A 290 3.88 -3.17 -11.58
CA VAL A 290 5.28 -3.65 -11.50
C VAL A 290 5.38 -5.06 -10.93
N ALA A 291 4.76 -5.33 -9.77
CA ALA A 291 4.87 -6.64 -9.15
C ALA A 291 4.13 -7.75 -9.93
N GLN A 292 2.96 -7.42 -10.49
CA GLN A 292 2.06 -8.40 -11.12
C GLN A 292 2.31 -8.62 -12.61
N SER A 293 2.54 -7.57 -13.40
CA SER A 293 2.58 -7.68 -14.87
C SER A 293 3.99 -7.78 -15.45
N PHE A 294 5.02 -7.24 -14.78
CA PHE A 294 6.38 -7.22 -15.34
C PHE A 294 7.05 -8.60 -15.35
N THR A 295 7.93 -8.78 -16.34
CA THR A 295 8.62 -10.05 -16.59
C THR A 295 9.65 -10.38 -15.51
N VAL A 296 9.93 -11.67 -15.34
CA VAL A 296 11.00 -12.15 -14.44
C VAL A 296 12.36 -11.53 -14.79
N ASN A 297 12.67 -11.35 -16.07
CA ASN A 297 13.93 -10.73 -16.51
C ASN A 297 14.04 -9.28 -16.03
N TRP A 298 12.96 -8.51 -16.13
CA TRP A 298 12.92 -7.15 -15.60
C TRP A 298 13.14 -7.15 -14.09
N LYS A 299 12.48 -8.03 -13.35
CA LYS A 299 12.63 -8.16 -11.88
C LYS A 299 14.07 -8.52 -11.47
N ARG A 300 14.73 -9.38 -12.25
CA ARG A 300 16.17 -9.69 -12.09
C ARG A 300 17.02 -8.45 -12.31
N ASN A 301 16.81 -7.74 -13.43
CA ASN A 301 17.55 -6.52 -13.74
C ASN A 301 17.38 -5.47 -12.65
N ALA A 302 16.17 -5.27 -12.12
CA ALA A 302 15.91 -4.35 -11.01
C ALA A 302 16.74 -4.71 -9.77
N PHE A 303 16.82 -5.99 -9.42
CA PHE A 303 17.67 -6.46 -8.32
C PHE A 303 19.15 -6.18 -8.59
N PHE A 304 19.68 -6.53 -9.77
CA PHE A 304 21.10 -6.32 -10.07
C PHE A 304 21.48 -4.83 -10.12
N ARG A 305 20.63 -3.98 -10.68
CA ARG A 305 20.81 -2.51 -10.64
C ARG A 305 20.82 -1.96 -9.22
N PHE A 306 19.95 -2.50 -8.34
CA PHE A 306 19.99 -2.17 -6.93
C PHE A 306 21.31 -2.58 -6.27
N VAL A 307 21.82 -3.78 -6.54
CA VAL A 307 23.10 -4.26 -5.97
C VAL A 307 24.29 -3.43 -6.47
N GLU A 308 24.34 -3.09 -7.75
CA GLU A 308 25.37 -2.21 -8.33
C GLU A 308 25.43 -0.85 -7.61
N ASN A 309 24.27 -0.27 -7.29
CA ASN A 309 24.16 1.04 -6.66
C ASN A 309 24.07 1.00 -5.14
N PHE A 310 24.07 -0.18 -4.50
CA PHE A 310 23.82 -0.31 -3.06
C PHE A 310 24.90 0.33 -2.19
N ASN A 311 26.16 0.22 -2.61
CA ASN A 311 27.30 0.81 -1.90
C ASN A 311 27.59 2.25 -2.34
N ASN A 312 26.90 2.76 -3.36
CA ASN A 312 27.07 4.14 -3.81
C ASN A 312 26.32 5.09 -2.87
N ASN A 313 26.96 6.21 -2.51
CA ASN A 313 26.33 7.27 -1.70
C ASN A 313 25.29 8.10 -2.47
N SER A 314 25.01 7.78 -3.72
CA SER A 314 24.01 8.46 -4.56
C SER A 314 22.57 8.18 -4.12
N ILE A 315 22.34 7.04 -3.46
CA ILE A 315 21.04 6.60 -2.94
C ILE A 315 21.07 6.73 -1.42
N SER A 316 20.13 7.48 -0.85
CA SER A 316 19.99 7.58 0.62
C SER A 316 19.62 6.24 1.24
N GLU A 317 20.00 6.01 2.50
CA GLU A 317 19.68 4.76 3.21
C GLU A 317 18.16 4.52 3.26
N GLU A 318 17.35 5.55 3.52
CA GLU A 318 15.90 5.42 3.51
C GLU A 318 15.35 4.99 2.15
N LEU A 319 15.91 5.52 1.05
CA LEU A 319 15.52 5.12 -0.30
C LEU A 319 15.89 3.66 -0.58
N LYS A 320 17.03 3.18 -0.11
CA LYS A 320 17.42 1.75 -0.20
C LYS A 320 16.38 0.87 0.49
N ALA A 321 15.94 1.25 1.69
CA ALA A 321 14.91 0.53 2.43
C ALA A 321 13.57 0.50 1.67
N LYS A 322 13.15 1.63 1.06
CA LYS A 322 11.93 1.69 0.24
C LYS A 322 12.03 0.88 -1.04
N ILE A 323 13.16 0.85 -1.73
CA ILE A 323 13.37 0.00 -2.92
C ILE A 323 13.17 -1.48 -2.55
N ILE A 324 13.77 -1.93 -1.45
CA ILE A 324 13.62 -3.32 -1.01
C ILE A 324 12.16 -3.64 -0.67
N THR A 325 11.52 -2.80 0.15
CA THR A 325 10.18 -3.07 0.70
C THR A 325 9.04 -2.84 -0.29
N ALA A 326 9.14 -1.85 -1.17
CA ALA A 326 8.08 -1.48 -2.11
C ALA A 326 8.25 -2.08 -3.51
N VAL A 327 9.47 -2.45 -3.92
CA VAL A 327 9.72 -3.03 -5.26
C VAL A 327 10.17 -4.48 -5.15
N LEU A 328 11.32 -4.75 -4.51
CA LEU A 328 11.95 -6.08 -4.58
C LEU A 328 11.11 -7.16 -3.90
N ILE A 329 10.68 -6.93 -2.65
CA ILE A 329 9.87 -7.90 -1.89
C ILE A 329 8.57 -8.23 -2.64
N PRO A 330 7.70 -7.26 -3.01
CA PRO A 330 6.47 -7.56 -3.75
C PRO A 330 6.72 -8.28 -5.08
N CYS A 331 7.73 -7.83 -5.86
CA CYS A 331 8.07 -8.46 -7.14
C CYS A 331 8.47 -9.92 -6.97
N PHE A 332 9.27 -10.23 -5.95
CA PHE A 332 9.78 -11.56 -5.69
C PHE A 332 8.67 -12.46 -5.14
N THR A 333 7.86 -11.98 -4.20
CA THR A 333 6.71 -12.72 -3.66
C THR A 333 5.78 -13.16 -4.77
N VAL A 334 5.36 -12.24 -5.66
CA VAL A 334 4.49 -12.57 -6.80
C VAL A 334 5.14 -13.59 -7.74
N SER A 335 6.44 -13.45 -8.04
CA SER A 335 7.15 -14.43 -8.87
C SER A 335 7.21 -15.82 -8.23
N PHE A 336 7.40 -15.90 -6.90
CA PHE A 336 7.36 -17.17 -6.19
C PHE A 336 5.94 -17.78 -6.18
N ASP A 337 4.92 -16.96 -5.99
CA ASP A 337 3.51 -17.40 -6.00
C ASP A 337 3.07 -17.91 -7.38
N LYS A 338 3.60 -17.33 -8.46
CA LYS A 338 3.41 -17.82 -9.84
C LYS A 338 4.25 -19.05 -10.19
N GLY A 339 5.08 -19.57 -9.27
CA GLY A 339 5.96 -20.70 -9.52
C GLY A 339 7.18 -20.38 -10.41
N GLU A 340 7.48 -19.10 -10.63
CA GLU A 340 8.61 -18.64 -11.46
C GLU A 340 9.92 -18.50 -10.68
N GLY A 341 9.97 -19.00 -9.44
CA GLY A 341 11.11 -18.85 -8.52
C GLY A 341 12.45 -19.29 -9.09
N ASN A 342 12.51 -20.43 -9.78
CA ASN A 342 13.75 -20.92 -10.39
C ASN A 342 14.29 -19.99 -11.48
N LYS A 343 13.39 -19.41 -12.30
CA LYS A 343 13.75 -18.43 -13.33
C LYS A 343 14.21 -17.12 -12.69
N LEU A 344 13.54 -16.70 -11.61
CA LEU A 344 13.90 -15.50 -10.86
C LEU A 344 15.29 -15.63 -10.25
N ILE A 345 15.61 -16.76 -9.62
CA ILE A 345 16.93 -17.01 -9.03
C ILE A 345 17.99 -17.17 -10.12
N GLY A 346 17.66 -17.85 -11.22
CA GLY A 346 18.45 -17.94 -12.45
C GLY A 346 19.60 -18.92 -12.43
N ALA A 347 19.63 -19.82 -11.45
CA ALA A 347 20.57 -20.93 -11.37
C ALA A 347 19.88 -22.11 -10.68
N PRO A 348 20.27 -23.36 -10.97
CA PRO A 348 19.84 -24.51 -10.17
C PRO A 348 20.32 -24.39 -8.71
N PRO A 349 19.71 -25.13 -7.76
CA PRO A 349 20.11 -25.11 -6.35
C PRO A 349 21.54 -25.64 -6.16
N THR A 350 22.50 -24.72 -6.12
CA THR A 350 23.91 -24.98 -5.83
C THR A 350 24.33 -24.25 -4.53
N PRO A 351 23.93 -24.78 -3.34
CA PRO A 351 24.11 -24.07 -2.07
C PRO A 351 25.58 -23.73 -1.74
N TYR A 352 26.53 -24.58 -2.16
CA TYR A 352 27.96 -24.43 -1.87
C TYR A 352 28.77 -23.67 -2.92
N GLN A 353 28.19 -23.33 -4.07
CA GLN A 353 28.87 -22.57 -5.11
C GLN A 353 28.45 -21.10 -5.05
N GLU A 354 29.41 -20.22 -5.28
CA GLU A 354 29.15 -18.81 -5.47
C GLU A 354 28.88 -18.57 -6.96
N ASP A 355 27.71 -18.03 -7.26
CA ASP A 355 27.30 -17.72 -8.63
C ASP A 355 26.85 -16.25 -8.68
N GLU A 356 27.57 -15.45 -9.47
CA GLU A 356 27.26 -14.02 -9.65
C GLU A 356 25.96 -13.78 -10.41
N LYS A 357 25.38 -14.79 -11.05
CA LYS A 357 24.07 -14.72 -11.70
C LYS A 357 22.92 -15.16 -10.79
N ASN A 358 23.23 -15.75 -9.64
CA ASN A 358 22.26 -16.22 -8.66
C ASN A 358 21.88 -15.11 -7.67
N ILE A 359 20.61 -14.70 -7.67
CA ILE A 359 20.10 -13.63 -6.78
C ILE A 359 20.38 -13.92 -5.31
N VAL A 360 20.20 -15.15 -4.84
CA VAL A 360 20.42 -15.54 -3.44
C VAL A 360 21.90 -15.43 -3.09
N SER A 361 22.79 -15.91 -3.96
CA SER A 361 24.23 -15.82 -3.74
C SER A 361 24.71 -14.37 -3.72
N VAL A 362 24.24 -13.55 -4.66
CA VAL A 362 24.61 -12.14 -4.79
C VAL A 362 24.07 -11.31 -3.62
N PHE A 363 22.82 -11.53 -3.22
CA PHE A 363 22.23 -10.87 -2.07
C PHE A 363 23.04 -11.15 -0.80
N ILE A 364 23.28 -12.43 -0.51
CA ILE A 364 24.01 -12.82 0.71
C ILE A 364 25.44 -12.33 0.67
N ASN A 365 26.11 -12.38 -0.49
CA ASN A 365 27.53 -12.05 -0.57
C ASN A 365 27.85 -10.56 -0.68
N LYS A 366 27.10 -9.81 -1.51
CA LYS A 366 27.39 -8.40 -1.86
C LYS A 366 26.55 -7.38 -1.11
N VAL A 367 25.35 -7.76 -0.61
CA VAL A 367 24.41 -6.82 0.03
C VAL A 367 24.28 -7.07 1.53
N PHE A 368 24.21 -8.34 1.93
CA PHE A 368 23.96 -8.78 3.31
C PHE A 368 25.27 -8.97 4.08
N ASP A 369 25.91 -7.87 4.44
CA ASP A 369 27.19 -7.86 5.15
C ASP A 369 26.98 -7.85 6.68
N PRO A 370 27.35 -8.91 7.43
CA PRO A 370 27.24 -8.92 8.88
C PRO A 370 28.16 -7.92 9.59
N ASP A 371 29.24 -7.47 8.95
CA ASP A 371 30.26 -6.64 9.59
C ASP A 371 29.97 -5.13 9.41
N LYS A 372 29.11 -4.78 8.45
CA LYS A 372 28.71 -3.39 8.18
C LYS A 372 27.58 -2.94 9.10
N GLN A 373 27.71 -1.75 9.67
CA GLN A 373 26.64 -1.09 10.42
C GLN A 373 25.69 -0.37 9.46
N TYR A 374 24.43 -0.81 9.44
CA TYR A 374 23.37 -0.21 8.64
C TYR A 374 22.46 0.66 9.49
N ASP A 375 21.80 1.62 8.84
CA ASP A 375 20.62 2.28 9.42
C ASP A 375 19.50 1.26 9.70
N ASP A 376 18.69 1.50 10.73
CA ASP A 376 17.65 0.56 11.18
C ASP A 376 16.63 0.26 10.07
N ALA A 377 16.27 1.24 9.24
CA ALA A 377 15.31 1.05 8.15
C ALA A 377 15.84 0.07 7.09
N VAL A 378 17.11 0.22 6.70
CA VAL A 378 17.77 -0.67 5.75
C VAL A 378 17.97 -2.05 6.35
N ARG A 379 18.41 -2.12 7.61
CA ARG A 379 18.56 -3.37 8.35
C ARG A 379 17.26 -4.17 8.39
N ILE A 380 16.14 -3.53 8.71
CA ILE A 380 14.80 -4.15 8.71
C ILE A 380 14.44 -4.65 7.31
N ALA A 381 14.63 -3.83 6.28
CA ALA A 381 14.31 -4.21 4.90
C ALA A 381 15.13 -5.41 4.42
N LEU A 382 16.43 -5.45 4.74
CA LEU A 382 17.31 -6.59 4.45
C LEU A 382 16.85 -7.87 5.17
N LEU A 383 16.45 -7.77 6.44
CA LEU A 383 15.91 -8.91 7.21
C LEU A 383 14.62 -9.44 6.58
N GLN A 384 13.72 -8.55 6.14
CA GLN A 384 12.46 -8.94 5.49
C GLN A 384 12.71 -9.65 4.15
N LEU A 385 13.61 -9.14 3.32
CA LEU A 385 13.99 -9.79 2.06
C LEU A 385 14.68 -11.15 2.32
N ALA A 386 15.54 -11.22 3.34
CA ALA A 386 16.16 -12.48 3.76
C ALA A 386 15.12 -13.50 4.22
N CYS A 387 14.07 -13.10 4.95
CA CYS A 387 12.98 -13.99 5.36
C CYS A 387 12.30 -14.62 4.14
N LEU A 388 11.95 -13.80 3.14
CA LEU A 388 11.32 -14.28 1.91
C LEU A 388 12.20 -15.30 1.17
N LEU A 389 13.50 -15.02 1.03
CA LEU A 389 14.44 -15.93 0.36
C LEU A 389 14.65 -17.23 1.13
N VAL A 390 14.72 -17.18 2.47
CA VAL A 390 14.80 -18.40 3.29
C VAL A 390 13.52 -19.23 3.17
N GLU A 391 12.35 -18.59 3.17
CA GLU A 391 11.07 -19.29 3.09
C GLU A 391 10.87 -19.97 1.72
N ARG A 392 11.18 -19.27 0.63
CA ARG A 392 10.83 -19.69 -0.74
C ARG A 392 12.00 -20.29 -1.53
N ALA A 393 13.24 -20.09 -1.09
CA ALA A 393 14.45 -20.49 -1.80
C ALA A 393 15.51 -21.17 -0.91
N SER A 394 15.10 -21.83 0.18
CA SER A 394 16.02 -22.47 1.16
C SER A 394 17.06 -23.41 0.53
N GLN A 395 16.68 -24.13 -0.54
CA GLN A 395 17.54 -25.07 -1.26
C GLN A 395 18.78 -24.41 -1.91
N HIS A 396 18.73 -23.10 -2.19
CA HIS A 396 19.88 -22.34 -2.71
C HIS A 396 20.83 -21.86 -1.61
N ILE A 397 20.44 -22.00 -0.34
CA ILE A 397 21.18 -21.50 0.83
C ILE A 397 21.94 -22.66 1.49
N HIS A 398 21.27 -23.80 1.69
CA HIS A 398 21.84 -25.00 2.33
C HIS A 398 21.11 -26.26 1.85
N ASP A 399 21.79 -27.41 1.84
CA ASP A 399 21.26 -28.66 1.27
C ASP A 399 20.20 -29.36 2.13
N GLY A 400 19.92 -28.87 3.34
CA GLY A 400 18.86 -29.39 4.20
C GLY A 400 19.13 -30.80 4.74
N ASP A 401 20.28 -31.40 4.44
CA ASP A 401 20.69 -32.70 4.93
C ASP A 401 21.14 -32.57 6.40
N ALA A 402 20.45 -33.28 7.30
CA ALA A 402 20.75 -33.30 8.72
C ALA A 402 22.13 -33.91 9.03
N ASN A 403 22.67 -34.71 8.11
CA ASN A 403 23.99 -35.35 8.24
C ASN A 403 25.14 -34.46 7.77
N ASN A 404 24.86 -33.42 6.97
CA ASN A 404 25.87 -32.49 6.50
C ASN A 404 26.14 -31.38 7.52
N LYS A 405 27.03 -31.67 8.48
CA LYS A 405 27.43 -30.74 9.55
C LYS A 405 28.22 -29.51 9.04
N LYS A 406 28.57 -29.43 7.76
CA LYS A 406 29.20 -28.23 7.20
C LYS A 406 28.13 -27.14 7.06
N GLN A 407 28.15 -26.19 7.98
CA GLN A 407 27.41 -24.94 7.82
C GLN A 407 27.89 -24.26 6.53
N GLY A 408 27.00 -24.13 5.54
CA GLY A 408 27.30 -23.40 4.31
C GLY A 408 27.62 -21.94 4.63
N ASN A 409 28.57 -21.34 3.92
CA ASN A 409 29.00 -19.95 4.12
C ASN A 409 27.79 -18.98 4.11
N LYS A 410 26.84 -19.21 3.19
CA LYS A 410 25.59 -18.44 3.05
C LYS A 410 24.73 -18.49 4.32
N LEU A 411 24.52 -19.67 4.90
CA LEU A 411 23.77 -19.85 6.14
C LEU A 411 24.48 -19.20 7.33
N ARG A 412 25.82 -19.33 7.40
CA ARG A 412 26.62 -18.67 8.45
C ARG A 412 26.42 -17.15 8.42
N ARG A 413 26.53 -16.52 7.25
CA ARG A 413 26.31 -15.07 7.09
C ARG A 413 24.92 -14.63 7.54
N LEU A 414 23.87 -15.36 7.13
CA LEU A 414 22.49 -15.09 7.55
C LEU A 414 22.33 -15.14 9.07
N MET A 415 22.88 -16.18 9.71
CA MET A 415 22.81 -16.32 11.17
C MET A 415 23.63 -15.24 11.89
N THR A 416 24.84 -14.92 11.42
CA THR A 416 25.69 -13.89 12.04
C THR A 416 25.03 -12.52 12.00
N PHE A 417 24.40 -12.13 10.89
CA PHE A 417 23.69 -10.84 10.78
C PHE A 417 22.48 -10.76 11.72
N ALA A 418 21.75 -11.87 11.90
CA ALA A 418 20.59 -11.94 12.78
C ALA A 418 20.98 -12.08 14.26
N TRP A 419 22.16 -12.63 14.56
CA TRP A 419 22.63 -12.94 15.92
C TRP A 419 22.51 -11.81 16.95
N PRO A 420 22.75 -10.53 16.62
CA PRO A 420 22.54 -9.41 17.54
C PRO A 420 21.16 -9.38 18.20
N CYS A 421 20.13 -9.98 17.57
CA CYS A 421 18.79 -10.05 18.16
C CYS A 421 18.73 -10.90 19.44
N LEU A 422 19.59 -11.91 19.57
CA LEU A 422 19.64 -12.83 20.72
C LEU A 422 20.49 -12.31 21.88
N LEU A 423 21.21 -11.20 21.68
CA LEU A 423 22.07 -10.60 22.69
C LEU A 423 21.27 -9.62 23.56
N SER A 424 21.36 -9.78 24.87
CA SER A 424 20.63 -8.95 25.85
C SER A 424 21.13 -7.50 25.92
N LYS A 425 22.40 -7.25 25.57
CA LYS A 425 23.08 -5.95 25.74
C LYS A 425 23.19 -5.11 24.47
N ASN A 426 22.73 -5.59 23.31
CA ASN A 426 22.87 -4.82 22.07
C ASN A 426 21.73 -3.79 21.95
N SER A 427 22.13 -2.53 21.72
CA SER A 427 21.27 -1.38 21.45
C SER A 427 20.70 -1.43 20.03
N VAL A 428 19.88 -2.44 19.75
CA VAL A 428 19.15 -2.55 18.49
C VAL A 428 17.71 -2.14 18.74
N ASP A 429 17.15 -1.34 17.84
CA ASP A 429 15.73 -1.00 17.81
C ASP A 429 14.85 -2.26 18.00
N PRO A 430 13.78 -2.21 18.84
CA PRO A 430 12.91 -3.36 19.06
C PRO A 430 12.38 -3.99 17.77
N THR A 431 11.99 -3.19 16.77
CA THR A 431 11.46 -3.66 15.49
C THR A 431 12.53 -4.44 14.72
N ALA A 432 13.74 -3.89 14.62
CA ALA A 432 14.88 -4.56 14.00
C ALA A 432 15.27 -5.85 14.75
N ARG A 433 15.23 -5.85 16.08
CA ARG A 433 15.47 -7.04 16.90
C ARG A 433 14.48 -8.16 16.58
N TYR A 434 13.17 -7.89 16.50
CA TYR A 434 12.19 -8.96 16.26
C TYR A 434 12.12 -9.38 14.78
N HIS A 435 12.47 -8.52 13.83
CA HIS A 435 12.73 -8.97 12.45
C HIS A 435 13.93 -9.93 12.36
N GLY A 436 14.94 -9.77 13.22
CA GLY A 436 16.03 -10.74 13.36
C GLY A 436 15.52 -12.10 13.86
N HIS A 437 14.64 -12.11 14.87
CA HIS A 437 14.00 -13.34 15.34
C HIS A 437 13.11 -13.99 14.27
N LEU A 438 12.41 -13.19 13.48
CA LEU A 438 11.59 -13.67 12.37
C LEU A 438 12.45 -14.41 11.34
N LEU A 439 13.63 -13.87 11.00
CA LEU A 439 14.57 -14.54 10.09
C LEU A 439 15.05 -15.87 10.69
N LEU A 440 15.43 -15.88 11.97
CA LEU A 440 15.83 -17.11 12.65
C LEU A 440 14.71 -18.15 12.71
N ALA A 441 13.45 -17.73 12.91
CA ALA A 441 12.29 -18.62 12.87
C ALA A 441 12.13 -19.29 11.50
N HIS A 442 12.25 -18.54 10.41
CA HIS A 442 12.21 -19.11 9.05
C HIS A 442 13.38 -20.06 8.77
N ILE A 443 14.58 -19.70 9.24
CA ILE A 443 15.77 -20.56 9.14
C ILE A 443 15.53 -21.88 9.88
N ILE A 444 15.02 -21.84 11.12
CA ILE A 444 14.71 -23.05 11.90
C ILE A 444 13.62 -23.88 11.23
N ALA A 445 12.59 -23.25 10.66
CA ALA A 445 11.49 -23.95 10.03
C ALA A 445 11.89 -24.68 8.74
N ARG A 446 12.89 -24.15 8.00
CA ARG A 446 13.30 -24.70 6.69
C ARG A 446 14.63 -25.46 6.72
N LEU A 447 15.58 -25.09 7.57
CA LEU A 447 16.95 -25.62 7.59
C LEU A 447 17.27 -26.38 8.89
N ALA A 448 18.19 -27.34 8.81
CA ALA A 448 18.64 -28.10 9.98
C ALA A 448 19.52 -27.22 10.88
N ILE A 449 19.06 -26.96 12.11
CA ILE A 449 19.71 -26.06 13.07
C ILE A 449 19.85 -26.75 14.43
N HIS A 450 20.91 -26.40 15.16
CA HIS A 450 21.19 -26.96 16.47
C HIS A 450 20.13 -26.58 17.53
N LYS A 451 19.68 -27.57 18.31
CA LYS A 451 18.59 -27.43 19.29
C LYS A 451 18.72 -26.27 20.29
N LYS A 452 19.95 -25.92 20.71
CA LYS A 452 20.17 -24.78 21.63
C LYS A 452 19.70 -23.45 21.04
N ILE A 453 19.91 -23.24 19.73
CA ILE A 453 19.50 -22.00 19.05
C ILE A 453 17.97 -21.96 18.98
N VAL A 454 17.34 -23.09 18.63
CA VAL A 454 15.88 -23.21 18.58
C VAL A 454 15.24 -22.79 19.91
N LEU A 455 15.75 -23.34 21.03
CA LEU A 455 15.26 -23.00 22.37
C LEU A 455 15.49 -21.53 22.74
N GLN A 456 16.65 -20.97 22.38
CA GLN A 456 16.98 -19.59 22.69
C GLN A 456 16.07 -18.59 21.95
N VAL A 457 15.83 -18.82 20.65
CA VAL A 457 14.90 -18.01 19.83
C VAL A 457 13.49 -18.13 20.36
N PHE A 458 13.03 -19.36 20.66
CA PHE A 458 11.69 -19.60 21.17
C PHE A 458 11.45 -18.89 22.50
N HIS A 459 12.34 -19.08 23.48
CA HIS A 459 12.24 -18.42 24.78
C HIS A 459 12.26 -16.89 24.68
N SER A 460 13.09 -16.33 23.79
CA SER A 460 13.13 -14.88 23.58
C SER A 460 11.82 -14.33 22.99
N LEU A 461 11.23 -15.03 22.01
CA LEU A 461 9.96 -14.64 21.39
C LEU A 461 8.79 -14.70 22.39
N LEU A 462 8.72 -15.72 23.24
CA LEU A 462 7.67 -15.81 24.26
C LEU A 462 7.70 -14.65 25.27
N LYS A 463 8.87 -14.04 25.48
CA LYS A 463 9.03 -12.85 26.33
C LYS A 463 8.72 -11.55 25.61
N GLY A 464 8.60 -11.56 24.28
CA GLY A 464 8.43 -10.37 23.44
C GLY A 464 7.00 -9.83 23.39
N HIS A 465 6.50 -9.27 24.49
CA HIS A 465 5.12 -8.81 24.62
C HIS A 465 4.89 -7.29 24.39
N ALA A 466 5.93 -6.56 24.00
CA ALA A 466 5.87 -5.12 23.71
C ALA A 466 4.86 -4.81 22.59
N LEU A 467 4.06 -3.75 22.77
CA LEU A 467 2.97 -3.39 21.85
C LEU A 467 3.46 -3.11 20.42
N GLU A 468 4.57 -2.38 20.28
CA GLU A 468 5.14 -1.93 19.00
C GLU A 468 5.61 -3.11 18.11
N ALA A 469 6.07 -4.20 18.72
CA ALA A 469 6.61 -5.36 18.01
C ALA A 469 5.66 -6.57 17.98
N ARG A 470 4.49 -6.48 18.61
CA ARG A 470 3.56 -7.60 18.80
C ARG A 470 3.20 -8.31 17.49
N SER A 471 3.01 -7.57 16.41
CA SER A 471 2.68 -8.13 15.08
C SER A 471 3.80 -9.03 14.53
N ILE A 472 5.06 -8.58 14.65
CA ILE A 472 6.24 -9.30 14.16
C ILE A 472 6.52 -10.52 15.04
N VAL A 473 6.43 -10.39 16.37
CA VAL A 473 6.59 -11.51 17.30
C VAL A 473 5.54 -12.60 17.02
N LYS A 474 4.29 -12.20 16.77
CA LYS A 474 3.24 -13.13 16.38
C LYS A 474 3.60 -13.88 15.10
N GLN A 475 4.03 -13.18 14.04
CA GLN A 475 4.47 -13.82 12.79
C GLN A 475 5.63 -14.80 13.01
N ALA A 476 6.61 -14.44 13.84
CA ALA A 476 7.76 -15.31 14.12
C ALA A 476 7.35 -16.59 14.88
N LEU A 477 6.47 -16.45 15.87
CA LEU A 477 5.93 -17.61 16.61
C LEU A 477 5.05 -18.49 15.71
N ASP A 478 4.33 -17.91 14.75
CA ASP A 478 3.52 -18.69 13.81
C ASP A 478 4.32 -19.64 12.94
N VAL A 479 5.54 -19.25 12.61
CA VAL A 479 6.49 -20.07 11.86
C VAL A 479 7.21 -21.06 12.78
N LEU A 480 7.63 -20.61 13.97
CA LEU A 480 8.48 -21.39 14.87
C LEU A 480 7.72 -22.46 15.67
N THR A 481 6.55 -22.14 16.22
CA THR A 481 5.77 -23.05 17.07
C THR A 481 5.46 -24.39 16.40
N PRO A 482 4.94 -24.47 15.16
CA PRO A 482 4.73 -25.75 14.50
C PRO A 482 6.02 -26.45 14.07
N ALA A 483 7.11 -25.70 13.85
CA ALA A 483 8.40 -26.29 13.49
C ALA A 483 9.11 -26.95 14.67
N MET A 484 8.86 -26.48 15.90
CA MET A 484 9.60 -26.92 17.09
C MET A 484 9.48 -28.43 17.38
N PRO A 485 8.29 -29.06 17.38
CA PRO A 485 8.16 -30.51 17.55
C PRO A 485 8.80 -31.33 16.42
N LEU A 486 8.87 -30.77 15.21
CA LEU A 486 9.43 -31.45 14.04
C LEU A 486 10.95 -31.40 14.00
N ARG A 487 11.55 -30.39 14.63
CA ARG A 487 13.00 -30.12 14.57
C ARG A 487 13.76 -30.65 15.78
N MET A 488 13.06 -31.08 16.82
CA MET A 488 13.65 -31.56 18.07
C MET A 488 12.83 -32.73 18.61
N GLU A 489 13.49 -33.85 18.95
CA GLU A 489 12.85 -35.03 19.53
C GLU A 489 12.15 -34.73 20.87
N ASP A 490 12.70 -33.80 21.66
CA ASP A 490 12.15 -33.27 22.89
C ASP A 490 11.32 -31.99 22.69
N GLY A 491 10.96 -31.66 21.45
CA GLY A 491 10.29 -30.41 21.08
C GLY A 491 8.96 -30.21 21.80
N ASN A 492 8.12 -31.24 21.90
CA ASN A 492 6.85 -31.18 22.64
C ASN A 492 7.08 -30.95 24.14
N THR A 493 8.05 -31.62 24.74
CA THR A 493 8.39 -31.46 26.16
C THR A 493 8.86 -30.03 26.45
N MET A 494 9.73 -29.49 25.59
CA MET A 494 10.27 -28.13 25.73
C MET A 494 9.19 -27.07 25.46
N LEU A 495 8.31 -27.30 24.49
CA LEU A 495 7.15 -26.46 24.22
C LEU A 495 6.29 -26.32 25.49
N THR A 496 5.98 -27.43 26.15
CA THR A 496 5.20 -27.42 27.40
C THR A 496 5.95 -26.77 28.54
N HIS A 497 7.22 -27.12 28.74
CA HIS A 497 8.02 -26.58 29.83
C HIS A 497 8.06 -25.05 29.80
N TRP A 498 8.44 -24.45 28.67
CA TRP A 498 8.55 -23.00 28.56
C TRP A 498 7.20 -22.28 28.56
N THR A 499 6.18 -22.86 27.92
CA THR A 499 4.82 -22.31 27.96
C THR A 499 4.28 -22.30 29.39
N LYS A 500 4.37 -23.43 30.10
CA LYS A 500 3.96 -23.56 31.50
C LYS A 500 4.76 -22.62 32.41
N LYS A 501 6.07 -22.54 32.20
CA LYS A 501 6.96 -21.68 32.99
C LYS A 501 6.52 -20.23 32.94
N ILE A 502 6.27 -19.68 31.75
CA ILE A 502 5.84 -18.27 31.61
C ILE A 502 4.43 -18.08 32.18
N ILE A 503 3.53 -19.04 31.95
CA ILE A 503 2.18 -19.01 32.50
C ILE A 503 2.21 -19.01 34.04
N VAL A 504 3.10 -19.76 34.68
CA VAL A 504 3.13 -19.91 36.15
C VAL A 504 3.99 -18.83 36.82
N GLU A 505 5.21 -18.60 36.34
CA GLU A 505 6.20 -17.70 36.97
C GLU A 505 5.96 -16.22 36.60
N GLU A 506 5.58 -15.95 35.35
CA GLU A 506 5.42 -14.58 34.82
C GLU A 506 3.93 -14.21 34.62
N GLY A 507 3.01 -15.03 35.13
CA GLY A 507 1.55 -14.88 34.98
C GLY A 507 0.94 -13.64 35.67
N HIS A 508 1.72 -12.87 36.43
CA HIS A 508 1.32 -11.58 36.99
C HIS A 508 1.33 -10.45 35.94
N ALA A 509 2.20 -10.56 34.92
CA ALA A 509 2.25 -9.60 33.82
C ALA A 509 1.13 -9.87 32.82
N MET A 510 0.02 -9.14 32.97
CA MET A 510 -1.21 -9.38 32.20
C MET A 510 -0.99 -9.36 30.67
N GLN A 511 -0.16 -8.44 30.16
CA GLN A 511 0.14 -8.34 28.72
C GLN A 511 0.91 -9.55 28.19
N GLN A 512 1.85 -10.07 28.98
CA GLN A 512 2.63 -11.25 28.61
C GLN A 512 1.77 -12.50 28.67
N LEU A 513 0.96 -12.65 29.72
CA LEU A 513 0.00 -13.73 29.82
C LEU A 513 -0.98 -13.72 28.63
N PHE A 514 -1.55 -12.55 28.31
CA PHE A 514 -2.44 -12.37 27.16
C PHE A 514 -1.77 -12.84 25.86
N HIS A 515 -0.51 -12.48 25.64
CA HIS A 515 0.27 -12.91 24.48
C HIS A 515 0.43 -14.43 24.38
N ILE A 516 0.79 -15.10 25.49
CA ILE A 516 0.98 -16.56 25.52
C ILE A 516 -0.34 -17.31 25.35
N LEU A 517 -1.43 -16.85 25.97
CA LEU A 517 -2.73 -17.47 25.81
C LEU A 517 -3.23 -17.38 24.35
N GLN A 518 -3.01 -16.24 23.69
CA GLN A 518 -3.30 -16.09 22.26
C GLN A 518 -2.47 -17.03 21.38
N LEU A 519 -1.21 -17.29 21.76
CA LEU A 519 -0.35 -18.25 21.06
C LEU A 519 -0.95 -19.66 21.11
N ILE A 520 -1.38 -20.11 22.31
CA ILE A 520 -2.00 -21.42 22.50
C ILE A 520 -3.29 -21.53 21.68
N ILE A 521 -4.12 -20.49 21.68
CA ILE A 521 -5.37 -20.47 20.91
C ILE A 521 -5.10 -20.61 19.42
N ARG A 522 -4.12 -19.87 18.90
CA ARG A 522 -3.79 -19.89 17.46
C ARG A 522 -3.22 -21.22 17.02
N HIS A 523 -2.39 -21.85 17.86
CA HIS A 523 -1.70 -23.11 17.56
C HIS A 523 -2.26 -24.30 18.35
N TYR A 524 -3.58 -24.33 18.59
CA TYR A 524 -4.20 -25.35 19.44
C TYR A 524 -3.85 -26.79 19.01
N LYS A 525 -3.72 -27.05 17.70
CA LYS A 525 -3.33 -28.38 17.19
C LYS A 525 -1.92 -28.79 17.62
N VAL A 526 -0.97 -27.85 17.64
CA VAL A 526 0.42 -28.12 18.04
C VAL A 526 0.50 -28.39 19.54
N TYR A 527 -0.36 -27.74 20.33
CA TYR A 527 -0.45 -27.95 21.77
C TYR A 527 -1.31 -29.18 22.17
N PHE A 528 -2.00 -29.82 21.23
CA PHE A 528 -2.86 -30.97 21.52
C PHE A 528 -2.14 -32.16 22.18
N PRO A 529 -0.91 -32.57 21.77
CA PRO A 529 -0.19 -33.67 22.41
C PRO A 529 0.21 -33.39 23.86
N VAL A 530 0.22 -32.12 24.27
CA VAL A 530 0.68 -31.67 25.59
C VAL A 530 -0.44 -31.09 26.45
N ARG A 531 -1.70 -31.24 26.00
CA ARG A 531 -2.88 -30.58 26.57
C ARG A 531 -3.06 -30.88 28.06
N HIS A 532 -2.90 -32.12 28.52
CA HIS A 532 -3.17 -32.50 29.91
C HIS A 532 -2.29 -31.75 30.91
N GLN A 533 -1.07 -31.35 30.51
CA GLN A 533 -0.16 -30.58 31.36
C GLN A 533 -0.53 -29.08 31.43
N LEU A 534 -1.41 -28.60 30.53
CA LEU A 534 -1.79 -27.20 30.39
C LEU A 534 -3.25 -26.91 30.79
N VAL A 535 -4.17 -27.87 30.63
CA VAL A 535 -5.63 -27.69 30.83
C VAL A 535 -5.96 -27.07 32.20
N GLN A 536 -5.37 -27.57 33.28
CA GLN A 536 -5.61 -27.03 34.63
C GLN A 536 -5.25 -25.54 34.71
N HIS A 537 -4.11 -25.15 34.14
CA HIS A 537 -3.69 -23.75 34.13
C HIS A 537 -4.63 -22.91 33.26
N LEU A 538 -4.99 -23.37 32.07
CA LEU A 538 -5.91 -22.64 31.18
C LEU A 538 -7.27 -22.38 31.84
N ILE A 539 -7.81 -23.35 32.59
CA ILE A 539 -9.08 -23.19 33.31
C ILE A 539 -8.96 -22.12 34.40
N ASN A 540 -7.88 -22.13 35.17
CA ASN A 540 -7.64 -21.11 36.21
C ASN A 540 -7.57 -19.70 35.59
N TYR A 541 -6.91 -19.56 34.44
CA TYR A 541 -6.81 -18.27 33.75
C TYR A 541 -8.12 -17.85 33.09
N MET A 542 -8.86 -18.77 32.49
CA MET A 542 -10.19 -18.52 31.95
C MET A 542 -11.11 -17.90 33.02
N GLN A 543 -11.15 -18.49 34.22
CA GLN A 543 -11.90 -17.93 35.35
C GLN A 543 -11.40 -16.55 35.79
N ARG A 544 -10.06 -16.40 35.87
CA ARG A 544 -9.42 -15.13 36.26
C ARG A 544 -9.64 -14.00 35.24
N LEU A 545 -9.82 -14.32 33.96
CA LEU A 545 -10.04 -13.35 32.88
C LEU A 545 -11.52 -13.00 32.71
N GLY A 546 -12.43 -13.96 32.89
CA GLY A 546 -13.85 -13.80 32.60
C GLY A 546 -14.68 -13.12 33.69
N PHE A 547 -14.38 -13.38 34.96
CA PHE A 547 -15.21 -12.93 36.09
C PHE A 547 -14.86 -11.61 36.79
N PRO A 548 -13.66 -11.00 36.66
CA PRO A 548 -13.43 -9.70 37.28
C PRO A 548 -14.42 -8.64 36.75
N ALA A 549 -15.03 -7.89 37.67
CA ALA A 549 -16.01 -6.83 37.30
C ALA A 549 -15.39 -5.73 36.42
N THR A 550 -14.08 -5.50 36.55
CA THR A 550 -13.30 -4.54 35.74
C THR A 550 -12.68 -5.16 34.48
N ALA A 551 -12.98 -6.42 34.15
CA ALA A 551 -12.43 -7.07 32.97
C ALA A 551 -12.99 -6.44 31.68
N SER A 552 -12.08 -6.02 30.80
CA SER A 552 -12.42 -5.56 29.47
C SER A 552 -13.12 -6.65 28.66
N ILE A 553 -13.91 -6.25 27.67
CA ILE A 553 -14.56 -7.18 26.75
C ILE A 553 -13.55 -8.07 26.00
N GLU A 554 -12.33 -7.57 25.74
CA GLU A 554 -11.25 -8.33 25.12
C GLU A 554 -10.75 -9.47 26.01
N HIS A 555 -10.65 -9.25 27.33
CA HIS A 555 -10.29 -10.31 28.27
C HIS A 555 -11.38 -11.37 28.38
N LYS A 556 -12.65 -10.95 28.40
CA LYS A 556 -13.80 -11.88 28.38
C LYS A 556 -13.83 -12.71 27.09
N LYS A 557 -13.59 -12.07 25.94
CA LYS A 557 -13.47 -12.76 24.64
C LYS A 557 -12.33 -13.77 24.63
N LEU A 558 -11.16 -13.40 25.16
CA LEU A 558 -10.03 -14.32 25.29
C LEU A 558 -10.38 -15.52 26.18
N ALA A 559 -11.11 -15.31 27.28
CA ALA A 559 -11.54 -16.40 28.15
C ALA A 559 -12.48 -17.38 27.43
N VAL A 560 -13.39 -16.89 26.59
CA VAL A 560 -14.25 -17.73 25.73
C VAL A 560 -13.41 -18.46 24.68
N ASP A 561 -12.44 -17.79 24.04
CA ASP A 561 -11.53 -18.42 23.08
C ASP A 561 -10.72 -19.57 23.73
N LEU A 562 -10.33 -19.44 25.00
CA LEU A 562 -9.68 -20.51 25.76
C LEU A 562 -10.62 -21.70 26.02
N ALA A 563 -11.87 -21.45 26.41
CA ALA A 563 -12.87 -22.49 26.56
C ALA A 563 -13.07 -23.25 25.23
N GLU A 564 -13.14 -22.51 24.12
CA GLU A 564 -13.26 -23.09 22.77
C GLU A 564 -12.05 -23.96 22.42
N VAL A 565 -10.83 -23.60 22.81
CA VAL A 565 -9.64 -24.45 22.62
C VAL A 565 -9.75 -25.77 23.35
N ILE A 566 -10.20 -25.75 24.61
CA ILE A 566 -10.39 -26.98 25.41
C ILE A 566 -11.43 -27.89 24.73
N ILE A 567 -12.54 -27.30 24.26
CA ILE A 567 -13.56 -28.03 23.50
C ILE A 567 -12.99 -28.57 22.19
N LYS A 568 -12.23 -27.78 21.43
CA LYS A 568 -11.58 -28.20 20.19
C LYS A 568 -10.59 -29.33 20.40
N TRP A 569 -9.87 -29.36 21.51
CA TRP A 569 -9.01 -30.50 21.86
C TRP A 569 -9.83 -31.76 22.08
N GLU A 570 -10.92 -31.67 22.82
CA GLU A 570 -11.79 -32.83 23.06
C GLU A 570 -12.44 -33.34 21.77
N LEU A 571 -12.94 -32.44 20.92
CA LEU A 571 -13.47 -32.77 19.59
C LEU A 571 -12.39 -33.38 18.69
N HIS A 572 -11.16 -32.88 18.76
CA HIS A 572 -10.05 -33.43 17.98
C HIS A 572 -9.73 -34.85 18.43
N ARG A 573 -9.71 -35.12 19.75
CA ARG A 573 -9.53 -36.48 20.28
C ARG A 573 -10.64 -37.40 19.77
N ILE A 574 -11.92 -37.05 19.94
CA ILE A 574 -13.04 -37.88 19.46
C ILE A 574 -12.87 -38.22 17.98
N LYS A 575 -12.46 -37.24 17.16
CA LYS A 575 -12.24 -37.45 15.73
C LYS A 575 -11.05 -38.37 15.41
N GLU A 576 -9.98 -38.32 16.19
CA GLU A 576 -8.85 -39.25 16.04
C GLU A 576 -9.22 -40.65 16.56
N ASP A 577 -9.92 -40.77 17.70
CA ASP A 577 -10.45 -42.03 18.23
C ASP A 577 -11.38 -42.71 17.19
N GLU A 578 -12.26 -41.95 16.53
CA GLU A 578 -13.14 -42.45 15.46
C GLU A 578 -12.37 -42.88 14.20
N ARG A 579 -11.20 -42.30 13.93
CA ARG A 579 -10.35 -42.69 12.80
C ARG A 579 -9.60 -43.96 13.12
N GLU A 580 -9.02 -44.07 14.31
CA GLU A 580 -8.35 -45.28 14.77
C GLU A 580 -9.35 -46.44 14.83
N ALA A 581 -10.55 -46.24 15.39
CA ALA A 581 -11.59 -47.27 15.41
C ALA A 581 -12.06 -47.72 14.01
N LYS A 582 -12.01 -46.85 12.99
CA LYS A 582 -12.33 -47.22 11.60
C LYS A 582 -11.19 -47.97 10.92
N ILE A 583 -9.95 -47.65 11.26
CA ILE A 583 -8.77 -48.35 10.74
C ILE A 583 -8.72 -49.75 11.36
N ASP A 584 -8.84 -49.86 12.69
CA ASP A 584 -8.94 -51.15 13.40
C ASP A 584 -10.16 -51.96 12.92
N GLY A 585 -11.32 -51.34 12.70
CA GLY A 585 -12.50 -52.01 12.17
C GLY A 585 -12.30 -52.55 10.74
N SER A 586 -11.51 -51.87 9.90
CA SER A 586 -11.17 -52.33 8.55
C SER A 586 -10.10 -53.42 8.54
N GLU A 587 -9.14 -53.40 9.47
CA GLU A 587 -8.18 -54.50 9.67
C GLU A 587 -8.89 -55.75 10.23
N ASP A 588 -9.83 -55.59 11.16
CA ASP A 588 -10.66 -56.68 11.69
C ASP A 588 -11.61 -57.29 10.63
N GLU A 589 -12.13 -56.50 9.69
CA GLU A 589 -12.89 -57.03 8.53
C GLU A 589 -12.01 -57.84 7.58
N LEU A 590 -10.78 -57.39 7.30
CA LEU A 590 -9.80 -58.13 6.48
C LEU A 590 -9.35 -59.45 7.14
N ILE A 591 -9.26 -59.48 8.48
CA ILE A 591 -8.93 -60.68 9.26
C ILE A 591 -10.14 -61.66 9.34
N ARG A 592 -11.39 -61.14 9.33
CA ARG A 592 -12.61 -61.97 9.28
C ARG A 592 -12.89 -62.58 7.91
N GLU A 593 -12.54 -61.91 6.81
CA GLU A 593 -12.63 -62.48 5.47
C GLU A 593 -11.59 -63.59 5.23
N THR A 594 -10.41 -63.51 5.84
CA THR A 594 -9.37 -64.55 5.73
C THR A 594 -9.60 -65.77 6.63
N SER A 595 -10.46 -65.67 7.65
CA SER A 595 -10.79 -66.77 8.56
C SER A 595 -12.08 -67.55 8.22
N SER A 596 -12.87 -67.09 7.23
CA SER A 596 -14.13 -67.74 6.82
C SER A 596 -13.98 -68.81 5.72
N LYS A 597 -13.01 -69.73 5.87
CA LYS A 597 -13.00 -71.02 5.16
C LYS A 597 -12.39 -72.12 6.04
N ARG A 598 -13.23 -72.76 6.86
CA ARG A 598 -13.12 -74.19 7.22
C ARG A 598 -14.43 -74.64 7.89
N GLN A 599 -15.18 -75.46 7.16
CA GLN A 599 -16.26 -76.29 7.71
C GLN A 599 -15.67 -77.47 8.49
N GLY A 600 -16.33 -77.86 9.58
CA GLY A 600 -16.08 -79.10 10.30
C GLY A 600 -16.89 -79.16 11.61
N THR A 601 -18.00 -79.88 11.57
CA THR A 601 -18.96 -80.22 12.65
C THR A 601 -18.32 -80.93 13.84
N ASP A 602 -18.72 -80.58 15.07
CA ASP A 602 -19.53 -81.46 15.94
C ASP A 602 -19.98 -80.79 17.26
N LEU A 603 -21.13 -81.28 17.73
CA LEU A 603 -21.95 -80.84 18.86
C LEU A 603 -21.31 -81.14 20.22
N ILE A 604 -21.54 -80.29 21.23
CA ILE A 604 -22.19 -80.60 22.52
C ILE A 604 -22.27 -79.34 23.40
N GLU A 605 -23.45 -79.14 23.98
CA GLU A 605 -23.84 -78.10 24.93
C GLU A 605 -23.01 -78.09 26.22
N HIS A 606 -22.72 -76.91 26.78
CA HIS A 606 -23.20 -76.57 28.12
C HIS A 606 -23.13 -75.06 28.42
N ARG A 607 -24.30 -74.55 28.76
CA ARG A 607 -24.62 -73.21 29.27
C ARG A 607 -24.19 -73.08 30.74
N LYS A 608 -23.47 -72.02 31.14
CA LYS A 608 -23.65 -71.40 32.48
C LYS A 608 -22.97 -70.02 32.64
N LYS A 609 -23.74 -69.13 33.29
CA LYS A 609 -23.43 -67.77 33.78
C LYS A 609 -22.56 -67.79 35.04
N SER A 610 -21.72 -66.77 35.23
CA SER A 610 -21.37 -66.09 36.52
C SER A 610 -20.24 -65.09 36.25
N ALA A 611 -20.38 -63.77 36.41
CA ALA A 611 -20.46 -62.99 37.65
C ALA A 611 -19.25 -63.15 38.59
N GLU A 612 -18.55 -62.02 38.79
CA GLU A 612 -17.65 -61.61 39.90
C GLU A 612 -16.39 -62.45 40.22
N ASN A 613 -15.20 -61.81 40.15
CA ASN A 613 -14.51 -61.36 41.36
C ASN A 613 -13.18 -60.62 41.09
N LEU A 614 -12.94 -59.61 41.93
CA LEU A 614 -11.65 -58.99 42.24
C LEU A 614 -10.55 -60.03 42.46
N ARG A 615 -9.33 -59.71 42.00
CA ARG A 615 -8.10 -59.90 42.79
C ARG A 615 -6.95 -59.07 42.23
N GLU A 616 -6.44 -58.19 43.08
CA GLU A 616 -5.12 -57.59 42.98
C GLU A 616 -4.06 -58.68 42.87
N SER A 617 -3.11 -58.49 41.97
CA SER A 617 -1.77 -59.07 42.07
C SER A 617 -0.81 -58.21 41.26
N ALA A 618 0.00 -57.44 41.99
CA ALA A 618 1.17 -56.76 41.47
C ALA A 618 2.17 -57.80 40.97
N VAL A 619 2.57 -57.71 39.69
CA VAL A 619 3.84 -58.25 39.20
C VAL A 619 4.40 -57.28 38.16
N GLN A 620 5.61 -56.83 38.44
CA GLN A 620 6.46 -56.04 37.56
C GLN A 620 6.69 -56.79 36.24
N GLY A 621 6.37 -56.13 35.13
CA GLY A 621 6.77 -56.53 33.78
C GLY A 621 7.14 -55.28 33.01
N VAL A 622 8.42 -55.19 32.63
CA VAL A 622 8.97 -54.15 31.74
C VAL A 622 8.23 -54.25 30.40
N GLY A 623 7.27 -53.34 30.21
CA GLY A 623 6.42 -53.25 29.03
C GLY A 623 6.88 -52.14 28.11
N SER A 624 6.95 -52.48 26.83
CA SER A 624 7.28 -51.64 25.68
C SER A 624 6.55 -50.28 25.66
N TYR A 625 7.24 -49.28 25.12
CA TYR A 625 6.81 -47.89 24.94
C TYR A 625 5.37 -47.70 24.45
N THR A 626 4.46 -47.25 25.32
CA THR A 626 3.13 -46.71 24.99
C THR A 626 3.18 -45.17 24.98
N LYS A 627 3.73 -44.55 23.94
CA LYS A 627 3.68 -43.08 23.78
C LYS A 627 2.40 -42.58 23.11
N THR A 628 1.63 -43.46 22.46
CA THR A 628 0.40 -43.11 21.72
C THR A 628 -0.83 -43.07 22.62
N ASP A 629 -0.98 -44.04 23.52
CA ASP A 629 -2.18 -44.17 24.38
C ASP A 629 -2.40 -42.99 25.33
N ASP A 630 -1.33 -42.38 25.83
CA ASP A 630 -1.43 -41.20 26.71
C ASP A 630 -1.92 -39.95 25.95
N VAL A 631 -1.67 -39.86 24.64
CA VAL A 631 -2.02 -38.69 23.81
C VAL A 631 -3.51 -38.69 23.47
N LEU A 632 -4.20 -39.83 23.46
CA LEU A 632 -5.65 -39.91 23.24
C LEU A 632 -6.44 -40.01 24.54
N ARG A 633 -5.82 -39.85 25.71
CA ARG A 633 -6.54 -39.80 26.98
C ARG A 633 -7.56 -38.66 27.03
N SER A 634 -8.74 -38.94 27.58
CA SER A 634 -9.78 -37.93 27.79
C SER A 634 -9.36 -36.86 28.80
N ILE A 635 -9.87 -35.63 28.63
CA ILE A 635 -9.76 -34.61 29.66
C ILE A 635 -10.64 -35.03 30.85
N ASP A 636 -10.15 -34.82 32.08
CA ASP A 636 -10.90 -35.22 33.27
C ASP A 636 -12.25 -34.51 33.34
N LYS A 637 -13.30 -35.26 33.69
CA LYS A 637 -14.69 -34.76 33.73
C LYS A 637 -14.86 -33.50 34.59
N SER A 638 -14.12 -33.40 35.69
CA SER A 638 -14.13 -32.22 36.57
C SER A 638 -13.70 -30.93 35.86
N TYR A 639 -12.74 -31.02 34.95
CA TYR A 639 -12.30 -29.91 34.13
C TYR A 639 -13.36 -29.52 33.10
N CYS A 640 -13.99 -30.51 32.45
CA CYS A 640 -15.10 -30.28 31.51
C CYS A 640 -16.28 -29.58 32.19
N ASP A 641 -16.69 -30.08 33.37
CA ASP A 641 -17.78 -29.49 34.16
C ASP A 641 -17.45 -28.04 34.56
N THR A 642 -16.17 -27.75 34.87
CA THR A 642 -15.71 -26.40 35.21
C THR A 642 -15.81 -25.44 34.02
N VAL A 643 -15.45 -25.90 32.81
CA VAL A 643 -15.57 -25.11 31.57
C VAL A 643 -17.03 -24.83 31.24
N LEU A 644 -17.90 -25.84 31.34
CA LEU A 644 -19.35 -25.67 31.12
C LEU A 644 -19.96 -24.67 32.10
N ASN A 645 -19.67 -24.81 33.39
CA ASN A 645 -20.14 -23.88 34.42
C ASN A 645 -19.63 -22.46 34.19
N PHE A 646 -18.37 -22.31 33.74
CA PHE A 646 -17.82 -21.01 33.38
C PHE A 646 -18.60 -20.35 32.24
N LEU A 647 -18.84 -21.07 31.14
CA LEU A 647 -19.53 -20.56 29.96
C LEU A 647 -20.97 -20.14 30.29
N VAL A 648 -21.71 -20.96 31.05
CA VAL A 648 -23.07 -20.64 31.48
C VAL A 648 -23.11 -19.37 32.32
N ARG A 649 -22.19 -19.25 33.31
CA ARG A 649 -22.12 -18.06 34.16
C ARG A 649 -21.74 -16.81 33.39
N LEU A 650 -20.78 -16.91 32.47
CA LEU A 650 -20.33 -15.77 31.67
C LEU A 650 -21.45 -15.29 30.72
N ALA A 651 -22.17 -16.21 30.06
CA ALA A 651 -23.30 -15.86 29.21
C ALA A 651 -24.36 -15.06 29.98
N CYS A 652 -24.71 -15.49 31.20
CA CYS A 652 -25.66 -14.75 32.04
C CYS A 652 -25.14 -13.37 32.48
N GLN A 653 -23.84 -13.18 32.67
CA GLN A 653 -23.24 -11.92 33.14
C GLN A 653 -23.04 -10.88 32.04
N VAL A 654 -22.87 -11.33 30.80
CA VAL A 654 -22.51 -10.46 29.67
C VAL A 654 -23.75 -10.07 28.84
N ASN A 655 -24.89 -10.70 29.10
CA ASN A 655 -26.16 -10.37 28.48
C ASN A 655 -26.74 -9.07 29.05
N ASP A 656 -26.79 -8.02 28.22
CA ASP A 656 -27.33 -6.70 28.57
C ASP A 656 -28.82 -6.64 28.15
N PRO A 657 -29.78 -6.33 29.04
CA PRO A 657 -31.21 -6.46 28.74
C PRO A 657 -31.80 -5.35 27.84
N GLN A 658 -30.97 -4.54 27.16
CA GLN A 658 -31.47 -3.46 26.29
C GLN A 658 -31.78 -3.97 24.88
N ALA A 659 -33.07 -4.05 24.55
CA ALA A 659 -33.56 -4.49 23.25
C ALA A 659 -33.29 -3.43 22.15
N GLY A 660 -32.57 -3.82 21.09
CA GLY A 660 -32.56 -3.10 19.81
C GLY A 660 -31.20 -2.91 19.13
N ILE A 661 -30.08 -3.08 19.84
CA ILE A 661 -28.72 -2.98 19.27
C ILE A 661 -27.88 -4.13 19.84
N ILE A 662 -27.37 -5.03 18.98
CA ILE A 662 -26.50 -6.14 19.41
C ILE A 662 -25.24 -5.55 20.04
N SER A 663 -25.17 -5.57 21.36
CA SER A 663 -23.98 -5.11 22.07
C SER A 663 -22.84 -6.12 21.86
N PRO A 664 -21.57 -5.70 21.95
CA PRO A 664 -20.43 -6.63 21.89
C PRO A 664 -20.50 -7.68 23.01
N GLY A 665 -21.20 -7.39 24.11
CA GLY A 665 -21.52 -8.37 25.14
C GLY A 665 -22.55 -9.39 24.68
N GLU A 666 -23.67 -8.96 24.11
CA GLU A 666 -24.70 -9.87 23.60
C GLU A 666 -24.16 -10.82 22.52
N SER A 667 -23.33 -10.30 21.60
CA SER A 667 -22.63 -11.11 20.59
C SER A 667 -21.72 -12.17 21.24
N LEU A 668 -20.99 -11.81 22.30
CA LEU A 668 -20.14 -12.74 23.04
C LEU A 668 -20.94 -13.77 23.84
N SER A 669 -22.13 -13.41 24.33
CA SER A 669 -23.02 -14.34 25.03
C SER A 669 -23.72 -15.33 24.09
N ARG A 670 -23.93 -14.96 22.82
CA ARG A 670 -24.52 -15.85 21.81
C ARG A 670 -23.53 -16.88 21.27
N ARG A 671 -22.24 -16.52 21.23
CA ARG A 671 -21.13 -17.41 20.86
C ARG A 671 -20.82 -18.36 22.00
#